data_AF-A0A5A7V4C2-F1
#
_entry.id   AF-A0A5A7V4C2-F1
#
_cell.length_a   1.000
_cell.length_b   1.000
_cell.length_c   1.000
_cell.angle_alpha   90.00
_cell.angle_beta   90.00
_cell.angle_gamma   90.00
#
_symmetry.space_group_name_H-M   'P 1'
#
loop_
_entity.id
_entity.type
_entity.pdbx_description
1 polymer ?
#
loop_
_entity_poly.entity_id
_entity_poly.type
_entity_poly.pdbx_seq_one_letter_code
_entity_poly.pdbx_strand_id
1 'polypeptide(L)'
;MEVSASASTAKETDSLHLNSLSLGHTTRPDFPILHQEINGSKLVYLDNAATSQKPISVLNALQNYYEAYNSNVHRGIHSLSAKATDEYERARKKVASFINAGDAKEIIFTRNATEAINLVAYSWGLANLKSEDEIILTVAEHHSAIVPWQLVAERTGAVLKFVSLGEHDVPNLKDFKEMFSTKTKLVVTHHVSNVLASVLPIEEIVGLAHRFGAKVLVDACQSVPHMVVNVQALDADFLVASSHKMCGPTGIGFLYGKIDLLSAMPPFLGGGEMISDVFLDHSTFAQPPSRFEAGTPAIGEAIGLGAAIDYLSGIGMTKIHSYEEELANYLYENLRAVPNIRIYGPAPTAHVQRAALCSFNIGDIHPTDIATFLDQQHGVAIRSGHHCAQPLHRALGVNSSARVSLYFYNTKEDVDYFIQALNDTLPAFVLFQYRSLKFLGIKIIVTRTNMLGVFGGKEESMAARAVVPQRQLRIRDEGKPKVVAAEGRTRRILKDIGNLVPDQAVEGKHGPQPPEKNKRAITKKIDGGVGKGVNVTKATITEKPKPKPKTVLSLADEGHIINIKDTKSRDKNKRSLTSTLSARSKAACGITNKPLDSSVANIDEADANNELAVVEYIDDMYKFYKLAEGESKVSDYMGTQPDLNAKMRSILIDWLIEVHRKFELMPETLYLTVNIVDRFLSLKTVPRKELQLVGISSMLIACKYEEIWAPEVNDFVSISANTYQREEILVMEKVILGRLEWLLTVPTPYVFLVRYVKASEPSDDEMENMVFFLAELGLMNYQISISYSPSTIASAAVYVARCTLEKNPIWTATLHHHTGYVEEELKECAELLVNLHRGAVDSKLKAVYRKYTSLDRRAVSLLPPAKSSTPDCSPEV
;
A
#
# COMPACT_ATOMS: atom_id res chain seq x y z
N MET A 1 38.80 28.03 -60.99
CA MET A 1 37.72 27.09 -61.38
C MET A 1 37.92 25.83 -60.56
N GLU A 2 36.82 25.18 -60.19
CA GLU A 2 36.70 23.99 -59.32
C GLU A 2 36.63 24.24 -57.81
N VAL A 3 35.45 24.68 -57.36
CA VAL A 3 34.86 24.31 -56.06
C VAL A 3 33.35 24.14 -56.26
N SER A 4 32.88 22.95 -56.64
CA SER A 4 31.48 22.51 -56.45
C SER A 4 31.29 21.03 -56.80
N ALA A 5 31.54 20.12 -55.86
CA ALA A 5 31.13 18.71 -56.03
C ALA A 5 30.94 17.90 -54.73
N SER A 6 31.10 18.47 -53.53
CA SER A 6 31.02 17.70 -52.27
C SER A 6 29.78 17.98 -51.42
N ALA A 7 28.85 18.83 -51.87
CA ALA A 7 27.69 19.25 -51.08
C ALA A 7 26.34 18.59 -51.48
N SER A 8 26.29 17.80 -52.57
CA SER A 8 25.04 17.16 -53.03
C SER A 8 24.85 15.74 -52.49
N THR A 9 25.92 15.01 -52.19
CA THR A 9 25.85 13.62 -51.73
C THR A 9 25.46 13.46 -50.26
N ALA A 10 25.71 14.46 -49.40
CA ALA A 10 25.30 14.40 -47.99
C ALA A 10 23.80 14.70 -47.78
N LYS A 11 23.18 15.46 -48.70
CA LYS A 11 21.72 15.75 -48.64
C LYS A 11 20.86 14.60 -49.17
N GLU A 12 21.38 13.78 -50.09
CA GLU A 12 20.64 12.60 -50.58
C GLU A 12 20.64 11.45 -49.56
N THR A 13 21.72 11.25 -48.79
CA THR A 13 21.78 10.21 -47.75
C THR A 13 20.89 10.49 -46.54
N ASP A 14 20.73 11.75 -46.13
CA ASP A 14 19.79 12.11 -45.05
C ASP A 14 18.32 12.01 -45.51
N SER A 15 18.05 12.22 -46.79
CA SER A 15 16.70 12.08 -47.36
C SER A 15 16.23 10.62 -47.50
N LEU A 16 17.16 9.67 -47.55
CA LEU A 16 16.88 8.23 -47.60
C LEU A 16 16.64 7.62 -46.21
N HIS A 17 17.20 8.20 -45.14
CA HIS A 17 16.97 7.74 -43.76
C HIS A 17 15.67 8.25 -43.13
N LEU A 18 15.11 9.37 -43.60
CA LEU A 18 13.83 9.88 -43.10
C LEU A 18 12.61 9.06 -43.57
N ASN A 19 12.77 8.15 -44.54
CA ASN A 19 11.68 7.32 -45.08
C ASN A 19 11.46 5.98 -44.33
N SER A 20 12.12 5.72 -43.19
CA SER A 20 12.01 4.42 -42.49
C SER A 20 11.73 4.48 -40.99
N LEU A 21 11.43 5.65 -40.39
CA LEU A 21 11.14 5.73 -38.95
C LEU A 21 9.67 5.34 -38.67
N SER A 22 9.46 4.43 -37.72
CA SER A 22 8.11 4.02 -37.30
C SER A 22 7.37 5.15 -36.59
N LEU A 23 6.04 5.01 -36.42
CA LEU A 23 5.25 6.02 -35.69
C LEU A 23 5.84 6.29 -34.30
N GLY A 24 6.18 5.22 -33.56
CA GLY A 24 6.82 5.33 -32.26
C GLY A 24 8.10 6.16 -32.28
N HIS A 25 9.00 5.90 -33.23
CA HIS A 25 10.23 6.69 -33.39
C HIS A 25 9.96 8.17 -33.67
N THR A 26 8.97 8.48 -34.52
CA THR A 26 8.65 9.87 -34.87
C THR A 26 7.98 10.65 -33.74
N THR A 27 7.22 9.99 -32.87
CA THR A 27 6.49 10.66 -31.77
C THR A 27 7.24 10.64 -30.44
N ARG A 28 8.16 9.69 -30.21
CA ARG A 28 8.88 9.56 -28.92
C ARG A 28 9.60 10.83 -28.46
N PRO A 29 10.18 11.69 -29.33
CA PRO A 29 10.76 12.96 -28.92
C PRO A 29 9.77 13.91 -28.23
N ASP A 30 8.47 13.79 -28.49
CA ASP A 30 7.45 14.64 -27.88
C ASP A 30 7.21 14.30 -26.40
N PHE A 31 7.68 13.15 -25.92
CA PHE A 31 7.44 12.63 -24.57
C PHE A 31 8.71 12.71 -23.71
N PRO A 32 8.95 13.82 -22.99
CA PRO A 32 10.22 14.07 -22.30
C PRO A 32 10.52 13.01 -21.23
N ILE A 33 9.48 12.46 -20.60
CA ILE A 33 9.60 11.42 -19.58
C ILE A 33 10.22 10.11 -20.09
N LEU A 34 10.19 9.84 -21.40
CA LEU A 34 10.77 8.62 -21.97
C LEU A 34 12.30 8.70 -22.14
N HIS A 35 12.90 9.89 -21.96
CA HIS A 35 14.33 10.14 -22.16
C HIS A 35 15.06 10.24 -20.81
N GLN A 36 14.93 9.19 -20.00
CA GLN A 36 15.60 9.09 -18.69
C GLN A 36 16.08 7.66 -18.40
N GLU A 37 16.97 7.54 -17.43
CA GLU A 37 17.43 6.27 -16.91
C GLU A 37 16.77 5.97 -15.55
N ILE A 38 16.37 4.73 -15.35
CA ILE A 38 15.83 4.19 -14.11
C ILE A 38 16.70 3.00 -13.71
N ASN A 39 17.20 3.00 -12.47
CA ASN A 39 18.06 1.94 -11.94
C ASN A 39 19.31 1.66 -12.81
N GLY A 40 19.84 2.68 -13.48
CA GLY A 40 21.01 2.57 -14.37
C GLY A 40 20.72 1.97 -15.76
N SER A 41 19.44 1.76 -16.10
CA SER A 41 18.99 1.30 -17.42
C SER A 41 18.07 2.33 -18.08
N LYS A 42 18.01 2.36 -19.41
CA LYS A 42 17.07 3.23 -20.14
C LYS A 42 15.63 2.82 -19.81
N LEU A 43 14.76 3.81 -19.57
CA LEU A 43 13.35 3.53 -19.31
C LEU A 43 12.67 2.90 -20.53
N VAL A 44 12.06 1.73 -20.33
CA VAL A 44 11.11 1.11 -21.26
C VAL A 44 9.74 1.05 -20.58
N TYR A 45 8.88 2.01 -20.92
CA TYR A 45 7.57 2.18 -20.29
C TYR A 45 6.48 1.38 -21.01
N LEU A 46 5.95 0.35 -20.33
CA LEU A 46 4.96 -0.59 -20.87
C LEU A 46 3.74 -0.75 -19.94
N ASP A 47 3.36 0.29 -19.21
CA ASP A 47 2.19 0.32 -18.31
C ASP A 47 1.12 1.34 -18.76
N ASN A 48 1.01 1.53 -20.06
CA ASN A 48 0.14 2.54 -20.67
C ASN A 48 -1.36 2.32 -20.41
N ALA A 49 -1.79 1.06 -20.23
CA ALA A 49 -3.18 0.75 -19.89
C ALA A 49 -3.53 1.13 -18.44
N ALA A 50 -2.56 1.46 -17.58
CA ALA A 50 -2.78 2.13 -16.31
C ALA A 50 -2.86 3.64 -16.50
N THR A 51 -1.84 4.25 -17.11
CA THR A 51 -1.84 5.65 -17.51
C THR A 51 -0.88 5.89 -18.68
N SER A 52 -1.23 6.78 -19.60
CA SER A 52 -0.34 7.15 -20.69
C SER A 52 0.67 8.22 -20.24
N GLN A 53 1.69 8.45 -21.06
CA GLN A 53 2.58 9.60 -20.95
C GLN A 53 2.03 10.81 -21.70
N LYS A 54 2.63 11.99 -21.48
CA LYS A 54 2.12 13.30 -21.92
C LYS A 54 3.09 13.94 -22.91
N PRO A 55 2.63 14.36 -24.11
CA PRO A 55 3.47 15.07 -25.05
C PRO A 55 3.68 16.53 -24.59
N ILE A 56 4.77 17.15 -25.03
CA ILE A 56 5.14 18.54 -24.70
C ILE A 56 4.01 19.53 -25.02
N SER A 57 3.26 19.31 -26.11
CA SER A 57 2.12 20.14 -26.50
C SER A 57 1.06 20.24 -25.39
N VAL A 58 0.77 19.13 -24.71
CA VAL A 58 -0.19 19.07 -23.59
C VAL A 58 0.36 19.79 -22.37
N LEU A 59 1.63 19.54 -22.02
CA LEU A 59 2.30 20.20 -20.89
C LEU A 59 2.33 21.72 -21.07
N ASN A 60 2.68 22.19 -22.28
CA ASN A 60 2.69 23.60 -22.63
C ASN A 60 1.29 24.22 -22.58
N ALA A 61 0.24 23.47 -22.96
CA ALA A 61 -1.14 23.96 -22.87
C ALA A 61 -1.57 24.21 -21.42
N LEU A 62 -1.25 23.28 -20.50
CA LEU A 62 -1.50 23.48 -19.07
C LEU A 62 -0.70 24.67 -18.52
N GLN A 63 0.60 24.73 -18.82
CA GLN A 63 1.47 25.80 -18.35
C GLN A 63 0.98 27.17 -18.83
N ASN A 64 0.70 27.30 -20.13
CA ASN A 64 0.20 28.53 -20.73
C ASN A 64 -1.15 28.96 -20.14
N TYR A 65 -2.05 28.03 -19.84
CA TYR A 65 -3.28 28.35 -19.11
C TYR A 65 -2.98 29.04 -17.78
N TYR A 66 -2.17 28.40 -16.93
CA TYR A 66 -1.87 28.93 -15.60
C TYR A 66 -1.06 30.22 -15.62
N GLU A 67 -0.11 30.36 -16.54
CA GLU A 67 0.77 31.53 -16.61
C GLU A 67 0.11 32.74 -17.27
N ALA A 68 -0.77 32.55 -18.25
CA ALA A 68 -1.24 33.64 -19.10
C ALA A 68 -2.72 34.00 -18.95
N TYR A 69 -3.62 33.05 -18.63
CA TYR A 69 -5.06 33.33 -18.64
C TYR A 69 -5.94 32.55 -17.65
N ASN A 70 -5.36 31.99 -16.58
CA ASN A 70 -6.12 31.34 -15.53
C ASN A 70 -7.10 32.31 -14.86
N SER A 71 -8.36 31.91 -14.87
CA SER A 71 -9.45 32.55 -14.13
C SER A 71 -10.62 31.57 -14.03
N ASN A 72 -11.57 31.84 -13.13
CA ASN A 72 -12.78 31.04 -13.08
C ASN A 72 -13.63 31.28 -14.35
N VAL A 73 -14.46 30.30 -14.73
CA VAL A 73 -15.19 30.26 -16.00
C VAL A 73 -16.66 30.70 -15.86
N HIS A 74 -17.33 30.88 -17.00
CA HIS A 74 -18.75 31.20 -17.18
C HIS A 74 -19.16 32.62 -16.79
N ARG A 75 -19.21 32.94 -15.49
CA ARG A 75 -19.85 34.19 -15.00
C ARG A 75 -18.92 35.39 -14.85
N GLY A 76 -17.64 35.28 -15.21
CA GLY A 76 -16.71 36.41 -15.17
C GLY A 76 -16.74 37.24 -16.45
N ILE A 77 -16.87 38.55 -16.30
CA ILE A 77 -16.97 39.51 -17.42
C ILE A 77 -15.58 39.91 -17.96
N HIS A 78 -14.55 39.87 -17.11
CA HIS A 78 -13.21 40.37 -17.48
C HIS A 78 -12.49 39.45 -18.47
N SER A 79 -11.54 40.00 -19.23
CA SER A 79 -10.91 39.33 -20.39
C SER A 79 -10.27 37.97 -20.09
N LEU A 80 -9.65 37.80 -18.91
CA LEU A 80 -9.08 36.50 -18.51
C LEU A 80 -10.16 35.43 -18.29
N SER A 81 -11.28 35.78 -17.66
CA SER A 81 -12.40 34.84 -17.45
C SER A 81 -13.09 34.50 -18.76
N ALA A 82 -13.29 35.49 -19.65
CA ALA A 82 -13.81 35.24 -20.99
C ALA A 82 -12.91 34.25 -21.76
N LYS A 83 -11.59 34.50 -21.79
CA LYS A 83 -10.64 33.60 -22.46
C LYS A 83 -10.59 32.20 -21.84
N ALA A 84 -10.56 32.09 -20.51
CA ALA A 84 -10.59 30.79 -19.83
C ALA A 84 -11.87 30.01 -20.18
N THR A 85 -13.02 30.70 -20.22
CA THR A 85 -14.32 30.10 -20.57
C THR A 85 -14.33 29.62 -22.03
N ASP A 86 -13.82 30.44 -22.95
CA ASP A 86 -13.76 30.09 -24.37
C ASP A 86 -12.89 28.84 -24.62
N GLU A 87 -11.72 28.75 -23.98
CA GLU A 87 -10.84 27.59 -24.11
C GLU A 87 -11.41 26.34 -23.44
N TYR A 88 -12.06 26.48 -22.28
CA TYR A 88 -12.75 25.40 -21.59
C TYR A 88 -13.88 24.81 -22.44
N GLU A 89 -14.77 25.65 -22.98
CA GLU A 89 -15.87 25.18 -23.84
C GLU A 89 -15.36 24.70 -25.22
N ARG A 90 -14.23 25.21 -25.70
CA ARG A 90 -13.57 24.67 -26.90
C ARG A 90 -13.04 23.26 -26.64
N ALA A 91 -12.48 22.99 -25.46
CA ALA A 91 -12.07 21.63 -25.10
C ALA A 91 -13.26 20.66 -25.10
N ARG A 92 -14.44 21.08 -24.60
CA ARG A 92 -15.67 20.28 -24.69
C ARG A 92 -16.06 19.95 -26.13
N LYS A 93 -16.01 20.93 -27.03
CA LYS A 93 -16.28 20.73 -28.47
C LYS A 93 -15.27 19.77 -29.12
N LYS A 94 -14.00 19.81 -28.69
CA LYS A 94 -12.98 18.86 -29.15
C LYS A 94 -13.29 17.44 -28.72
N VAL A 95 -13.69 17.22 -27.45
CA VAL A 95 -14.15 15.91 -26.96
C VAL A 95 -15.33 15.41 -27.79
N ALA A 96 -16.34 16.25 -27.99
CA ALA A 96 -17.52 15.91 -28.78
C ALA A 96 -17.15 15.49 -30.20
N SER A 97 -16.28 16.27 -30.87
CA SER A 97 -15.83 15.96 -32.23
C SER A 97 -14.99 14.68 -32.28
N PHE A 98 -14.14 14.45 -31.28
CA PHE A 98 -13.23 13.30 -31.24
C PHE A 98 -13.95 11.95 -31.16
N ILE A 99 -15.10 11.91 -30.49
CA ILE A 99 -15.95 10.71 -30.41
C ILE A 99 -17.17 10.77 -31.36
N ASN A 100 -17.26 11.81 -32.19
CA ASN A 100 -18.37 12.11 -33.08
C ASN A 100 -19.74 12.15 -32.37
N ALA A 101 -19.86 12.88 -31.26
CA ALA A 101 -21.13 13.20 -30.61
C ALA A 101 -21.94 14.24 -31.43
N GLY A 102 -23.26 14.23 -31.29
CA GLY A 102 -24.16 15.11 -32.06
C GLY A 102 -24.14 16.56 -31.56
N ASP A 103 -23.94 16.76 -30.26
CA ASP A 103 -23.81 18.09 -29.64
C ASP A 103 -22.73 18.06 -28.54
N ALA A 104 -21.99 19.16 -28.37
CA ALA A 104 -21.05 19.31 -27.27
C ALA A 104 -21.74 19.31 -25.89
N LYS A 105 -23.04 19.62 -25.83
CA LYS A 105 -23.85 19.53 -24.61
C LYS A 105 -24.05 18.09 -24.11
N GLU A 106 -23.77 17.10 -24.94
CA GLU A 106 -23.80 15.68 -24.59
C GLU A 106 -22.54 15.25 -23.80
N ILE A 107 -21.56 16.15 -23.65
CA ILE A 107 -20.31 15.90 -22.94
C ILE A 107 -20.34 16.54 -21.56
N ILE A 108 -20.26 15.71 -20.52
CA ILE A 108 -20.08 16.12 -19.12
C ILE A 108 -18.64 15.84 -18.70
N PHE A 109 -17.96 16.84 -18.15
CA PHE A 109 -16.66 16.66 -17.54
C PHE A 109 -16.78 16.11 -16.13
N THR A 110 -15.90 15.15 -15.83
CA THR A 110 -15.74 14.54 -14.50
C THR A 110 -14.25 14.46 -14.16
N ARG A 111 -13.91 14.00 -12.96
CA ARG A 111 -12.52 13.74 -12.54
C ARG A 111 -11.89 12.57 -13.28
N ASN A 112 -12.69 11.58 -13.67
CA ASN A 112 -12.29 10.38 -14.41
C ASN A 112 -13.55 9.59 -14.87
N ALA A 113 -13.35 8.54 -15.67
CA ALA A 113 -14.42 7.64 -16.11
C ALA A 113 -15.17 6.97 -14.93
N THR A 114 -14.48 6.71 -13.81
CA THR A 114 -15.14 6.13 -12.62
C THR A 114 -16.23 7.06 -12.08
N GLU A 115 -15.96 8.36 -11.97
CA GLU A 115 -16.97 9.34 -11.57
C GLU A 115 -18.08 9.48 -12.63
N ALA A 116 -17.74 9.38 -13.92
CA ALA A 116 -18.73 9.36 -15.00
C ALA A 116 -19.70 8.17 -14.90
N ILE A 117 -19.20 6.96 -14.61
CA ILE A 117 -20.06 5.79 -14.37
C ILE A 117 -20.92 5.99 -13.12
N ASN A 118 -20.34 6.54 -12.04
CA ASN A 118 -21.10 6.85 -10.83
C ASN A 118 -22.19 7.90 -11.06
N LEU A 119 -21.94 8.92 -11.89
CA LEU A 119 -22.95 9.88 -12.29
C LEU A 119 -24.15 9.16 -12.91
N VAL A 120 -23.93 8.28 -13.89
CA VAL A 120 -25.01 7.51 -14.51
C VAL A 120 -25.69 6.59 -13.49
N ALA A 121 -24.93 5.89 -12.65
CA ALA A 121 -25.48 4.99 -11.63
C ALA A 121 -26.39 5.71 -10.62
N TYR A 122 -25.95 6.86 -10.09
CA TYR A 122 -26.69 7.61 -9.09
C TYR A 122 -27.83 8.44 -9.68
N SER A 123 -27.61 9.09 -10.81
CA SER A 123 -28.61 9.96 -11.43
C SER A 123 -29.63 9.14 -12.23
N TRP A 124 -29.18 8.37 -13.22
CA TRP A 124 -30.07 7.56 -14.06
C TRP A 124 -30.50 6.29 -13.34
N GLY A 125 -29.56 5.54 -12.77
CA GLY A 125 -29.82 4.22 -12.18
C GLY A 125 -30.85 4.28 -11.05
N LEU A 126 -30.64 5.12 -10.04
CA LEU A 126 -31.57 5.24 -8.90
C LEU A 126 -32.95 5.79 -9.29
N ALA A 127 -33.04 6.61 -10.34
CA ALA A 127 -34.32 7.14 -10.82
C ALA A 127 -35.12 6.12 -11.63
N ASN A 128 -34.45 5.30 -12.44
CA ASN A 128 -35.10 4.47 -13.45
C ASN A 128 -35.24 3.00 -13.05
N LEU A 129 -34.27 2.42 -12.33
CA LEU A 129 -34.29 1.01 -11.95
C LEU A 129 -35.25 0.76 -10.79
N LYS A 130 -35.93 -0.38 -10.85
CA LYS A 130 -36.86 -0.90 -9.84
C LYS A 130 -36.43 -2.30 -9.41
N SER A 131 -37.08 -2.83 -8.37
CA SER A 131 -36.86 -4.19 -7.92
C SER A 131 -37.07 -5.17 -9.06
N GLU A 132 -36.20 -6.18 -9.16
CA GLU A 132 -36.22 -7.22 -10.21
C GLU A 132 -35.83 -6.76 -11.63
N ASP A 133 -35.55 -5.47 -11.87
CA ASP A 133 -34.95 -5.04 -13.14
C ASP A 133 -33.54 -5.62 -13.28
N GLU A 134 -33.14 -5.97 -14.50
CA GLU A 134 -31.88 -6.64 -14.78
C GLU A 134 -30.84 -5.69 -15.38
N ILE A 135 -29.62 -5.75 -14.84
CA ILE A 135 -28.43 -5.09 -15.38
C ILE A 135 -27.47 -6.18 -15.87
N ILE A 136 -27.14 -6.16 -17.16
CA ILE A 136 -26.21 -7.12 -17.77
C ILE A 136 -24.80 -6.52 -17.80
N LEU A 137 -23.82 -7.27 -17.30
CA LEU A 137 -22.38 -6.99 -17.31
C LEU A 137 -21.61 -8.21 -17.80
N THR A 138 -20.30 -8.09 -18.03
CA THR A 138 -19.42 -9.26 -18.23
C THR A 138 -18.59 -9.58 -16.98
N VAL A 139 -18.07 -10.80 -16.85
CA VAL A 139 -17.09 -11.09 -15.78
C VAL A 139 -15.75 -10.36 -15.97
N ALA A 140 -15.53 -9.78 -17.16
CA ALA A 140 -14.32 -9.06 -17.54
C ALA A 140 -14.38 -7.55 -17.27
N GLU A 141 -15.44 -7.05 -16.62
CA GLU A 141 -15.58 -5.63 -16.31
C GLU A 141 -14.52 -5.13 -15.32
N HIS A 142 -14.09 -3.89 -15.53
CA HIS A 142 -13.30 -3.14 -14.56
C HIS A 142 -14.13 -2.86 -13.30
N HIS A 143 -13.50 -2.76 -12.12
CA HIS A 143 -14.16 -2.52 -10.84
C HIS A 143 -15.07 -1.28 -10.87
N SER A 144 -14.63 -0.21 -11.53
CA SER A 144 -15.44 1.01 -11.75
C SER A 144 -16.73 0.78 -12.52
N ALA A 145 -16.80 -0.27 -13.35
CA ALA A 145 -17.99 -0.68 -14.08
C ALA A 145 -18.80 -1.78 -13.35
N ILE A 146 -18.35 -2.25 -12.18
CA ILE A 146 -19.07 -3.25 -11.35
C ILE A 146 -19.64 -2.59 -10.09
N VAL A 147 -18.78 -1.98 -9.28
CA VAL A 147 -19.12 -1.53 -7.92
C VAL A 147 -20.27 -0.52 -7.89
N PRO A 148 -20.35 0.50 -8.77
CA PRO A 148 -21.49 1.42 -8.76
C PRO A 148 -22.83 0.72 -8.97
N TRP A 149 -22.86 -0.32 -9.79
CA TRP A 149 -24.08 -1.08 -10.08
C TRP A 149 -24.44 -2.08 -8.99
N GLN A 150 -23.46 -2.59 -8.22
CA GLN A 150 -23.72 -3.31 -6.97
C GLN A 150 -24.44 -2.40 -5.96
N LEU A 151 -23.93 -1.18 -5.76
CA LEU A 151 -24.54 -0.21 -4.85
C LEU A 151 -25.95 0.21 -5.28
N VAL A 152 -26.20 0.32 -6.59
CA VAL A 152 -27.54 0.59 -7.14
C VAL A 152 -28.47 -0.61 -6.95
N ALA A 153 -28.00 -1.83 -7.22
CA ALA A 153 -28.75 -3.06 -7.02
C ALA A 153 -29.19 -3.22 -5.56
N GLU A 154 -28.29 -2.99 -4.60
CA GLU A 154 -28.58 -3.03 -3.17
C GLU A 154 -29.68 -2.05 -2.73
N ARG A 155 -29.78 -0.89 -3.39
CA ARG A 155 -30.76 0.16 -3.04
C ARG A 155 -32.09 0.01 -3.76
N THR A 156 -32.08 -0.51 -4.97
CA THR A 156 -33.26 -0.57 -5.87
C THR A 156 -33.91 -1.95 -5.90
N GLY A 157 -33.17 -3.00 -5.51
CA GLY A 157 -33.56 -4.40 -5.70
C GLY A 157 -33.31 -4.90 -7.14
N ALA A 158 -32.61 -4.15 -7.98
CA ALA A 158 -32.20 -4.62 -9.31
C ALA A 158 -31.23 -5.81 -9.20
N VAL A 159 -31.18 -6.65 -10.23
CA VAL A 159 -30.37 -7.88 -10.28
C VAL A 159 -29.23 -7.73 -11.29
N LEU A 160 -28.01 -8.03 -10.85
CA LEU A 160 -26.85 -8.07 -11.74
C LEU A 160 -26.72 -9.44 -12.40
N LYS A 161 -26.63 -9.47 -13.73
CA LYS A 161 -26.36 -10.67 -14.53
C LYS A 161 -25.00 -10.54 -15.20
N PHE A 162 -24.16 -11.56 -15.07
CA PHE A 162 -22.80 -11.56 -15.58
C PHE A 162 -22.63 -12.56 -16.74
N VAL A 163 -22.16 -12.05 -17.89
CA VAL A 163 -21.73 -12.86 -19.03
C VAL A 163 -20.41 -13.53 -18.67
N SER A 164 -20.39 -14.85 -18.64
CA SER A 164 -19.17 -15.63 -18.41
C SER A 164 -18.20 -15.57 -19.59
N LEU A 165 -16.96 -15.97 -19.36
CA LEU A 165 -16.01 -16.22 -20.44
C LEU A 165 -16.45 -17.45 -21.26
N GLY A 166 -16.30 -17.36 -22.57
CA GLY A 166 -16.41 -18.47 -23.50
C GLY A 166 -15.03 -18.98 -23.93
N GLU A 167 -14.91 -19.37 -25.19
CA GLU A 167 -13.64 -19.80 -25.76
C GLU A 167 -12.62 -18.64 -25.82
N HIS A 168 -11.33 -18.99 -25.70
CA HIS A 168 -10.22 -18.04 -25.78
C HIS A 168 -10.28 -16.87 -24.77
N ASP A 169 -10.85 -17.12 -23.59
CA ASP A 169 -10.99 -16.14 -22.51
C ASP A 169 -11.74 -14.86 -22.93
N VAL A 170 -12.67 -14.91 -23.89
CA VAL A 170 -13.50 -13.77 -24.34
C VAL A 170 -14.93 -13.91 -23.79
N PRO A 171 -15.63 -12.82 -23.40
CA PRO A 171 -17.05 -12.92 -23.04
C PRO A 171 -17.89 -13.61 -24.11
N ASN A 172 -18.70 -14.60 -23.70
CA ASN A 172 -19.47 -15.41 -24.64
C ASN A 172 -20.64 -14.61 -25.22
N LEU A 173 -20.52 -14.20 -26.49
CA LEU A 173 -21.56 -13.42 -27.19
C LEU A 173 -22.89 -14.17 -27.34
N LYS A 174 -22.88 -15.51 -27.36
CA LYS A 174 -24.12 -16.29 -27.39
C LYS A 174 -24.86 -16.17 -26.05
N ASP A 175 -24.16 -16.39 -24.95
CA ASP A 175 -24.73 -16.22 -23.60
C ASP A 175 -25.19 -14.78 -23.39
N PHE A 176 -24.42 -13.81 -23.89
CA PHE A 176 -24.78 -12.39 -23.88
C PHE A 176 -26.15 -12.17 -24.53
N LYS A 177 -26.39 -12.75 -25.72
CA LYS A 177 -27.65 -12.64 -26.45
C LYS A 177 -28.82 -13.32 -25.75
N GLU A 178 -28.58 -14.49 -25.16
CA GLU A 178 -29.60 -15.29 -24.48
C GLU A 178 -30.02 -14.72 -23.11
N MET A 179 -29.22 -13.84 -22.51
CA MET A 179 -29.53 -13.22 -21.23
C MET A 179 -30.53 -12.07 -21.29
N PHE A 180 -30.79 -11.51 -22.47
CA PHE A 180 -31.76 -10.42 -22.62
C PHE A 180 -33.17 -10.90 -22.31
N SER A 181 -33.90 -10.09 -21.55
CA SER A 181 -35.29 -10.31 -21.21
C SER A 181 -36.05 -8.99 -21.20
N THR A 182 -37.37 -9.03 -21.03
CA THR A 182 -38.19 -7.83 -20.83
C THR A 182 -37.87 -7.08 -19.53
N LYS A 183 -37.14 -7.72 -18.60
CA LYS A 183 -36.62 -7.11 -17.38
C LYS A 183 -35.28 -6.41 -17.58
N THR A 184 -34.57 -6.64 -18.69
CA THR A 184 -33.31 -5.97 -18.95
C THR A 184 -33.54 -4.47 -19.14
N LYS A 185 -32.92 -3.65 -18.29
CA LYS A 185 -33.03 -2.19 -18.34
C LYS A 185 -31.72 -1.51 -18.69
N LEU A 186 -30.59 -2.16 -18.39
CA LEU A 186 -29.27 -1.60 -18.63
C LEU A 186 -28.28 -2.70 -19.00
N VAL A 187 -27.41 -2.40 -19.96
CA VAL A 187 -26.20 -3.15 -20.26
C VAL A 187 -25.01 -2.25 -19.94
N VAL A 188 -24.06 -2.76 -19.18
CA VAL A 188 -22.83 -2.06 -18.83
C VAL A 188 -21.67 -2.93 -19.26
N THR A 189 -20.92 -2.48 -20.27
CA THR A 189 -19.81 -3.28 -20.76
C THR A 189 -18.66 -2.47 -21.33
N HIS A 190 -17.46 -3.02 -21.21
CA HIS A 190 -16.26 -2.46 -21.84
C HIS A 190 -16.34 -2.53 -23.36
N HIS A 191 -15.86 -1.49 -24.04
CA HIS A 191 -15.57 -1.58 -25.47
C HIS A 191 -14.35 -2.49 -25.71
N VAL A 192 -13.32 -2.31 -24.88
CA VAL A 192 -12.06 -3.08 -24.92
C VAL A 192 -11.66 -3.46 -23.50
N SER A 193 -11.35 -4.73 -23.27
CA SER A 193 -10.92 -5.20 -21.95
C SER A 193 -9.50 -4.74 -21.62
N ASN A 194 -9.29 -4.20 -20.41
CA ASN A 194 -7.97 -3.75 -19.94
C ASN A 194 -7.04 -4.89 -19.50
N VAL A 195 -7.51 -6.14 -19.55
CA VAL A 195 -6.77 -7.36 -19.18
C VAL A 195 -6.69 -8.30 -20.39
N LEU A 196 -7.84 -8.64 -20.97
CA LEU A 196 -7.91 -9.62 -22.06
C LEU A 196 -7.52 -9.02 -23.41
N ALA A 197 -7.49 -7.70 -23.52
CA ALA A 197 -7.30 -6.96 -24.77
C ALA A 197 -8.36 -7.25 -25.85
N SER A 198 -9.41 -8.02 -25.54
CA SER A 198 -10.52 -8.32 -26.44
C SER A 198 -11.39 -7.09 -26.69
N VAL A 199 -11.90 -6.99 -27.92
CA VAL A 199 -12.85 -5.95 -28.36
C VAL A 199 -14.25 -6.56 -28.42
N LEU A 200 -15.25 -5.90 -27.84
CA LEU A 200 -16.65 -6.34 -27.93
C LEU A 200 -17.38 -5.67 -29.12
N PRO A 201 -18.33 -6.36 -29.77
CA PRO A 201 -19.12 -5.80 -30.88
C PRO A 201 -20.21 -4.87 -30.34
N ILE A 202 -19.82 -3.66 -29.92
CA ILE A 202 -20.72 -2.72 -29.22
C ILE A 202 -21.94 -2.35 -30.06
N GLU A 203 -21.79 -2.10 -31.37
CA GLU A 203 -22.92 -1.77 -32.25
C GLU A 203 -24.00 -2.87 -32.25
N GLU A 204 -23.59 -4.15 -32.28
CA GLU A 204 -24.50 -5.28 -32.20
C GLU A 204 -25.17 -5.38 -30.81
N ILE A 205 -24.41 -5.16 -29.74
CA ILE A 205 -24.89 -5.18 -28.36
C ILE A 205 -25.94 -4.08 -28.14
N VAL A 206 -25.68 -2.87 -28.63
CA VAL A 206 -26.60 -1.73 -28.55
C VAL A 206 -27.88 -2.01 -29.33
N GLY A 207 -27.77 -2.46 -30.59
CA GLY A 207 -28.93 -2.80 -31.40
C GLY A 207 -29.79 -3.89 -30.76
N LEU A 208 -29.18 -4.86 -30.06
CA LEU A 208 -29.92 -5.87 -29.30
C LEU A 208 -30.58 -5.28 -28.04
N ALA A 209 -29.85 -4.51 -27.23
CA ALA A 209 -30.38 -3.91 -26.01
C ALA A 209 -31.58 -3.01 -26.27
N HIS A 210 -31.51 -2.18 -27.32
CA HIS A 210 -32.61 -1.28 -27.69
C HIS A 210 -33.88 -2.03 -28.11
N ARG A 211 -33.78 -3.24 -28.70
CA ARG A 211 -34.96 -4.08 -28.99
C ARG A 211 -35.73 -4.49 -27.74
N PHE A 212 -35.07 -4.54 -26.58
CA PHE A 212 -35.68 -4.81 -25.27
C PHE A 212 -36.01 -3.53 -24.49
N GLY A 213 -35.75 -2.35 -25.07
CA GLY A 213 -35.91 -1.06 -24.40
C GLY A 213 -34.84 -0.79 -23.33
N ALA A 214 -33.78 -1.58 -23.28
CA ALA A 214 -32.65 -1.39 -22.37
C ALA A 214 -31.73 -0.27 -22.86
N LYS A 215 -31.01 0.35 -21.94
CA LYS A 215 -29.95 1.33 -22.22
C LYS A 215 -28.57 0.68 -22.22
N VAL A 216 -27.59 1.29 -22.88
CA VAL A 216 -26.21 0.79 -22.90
C VAL A 216 -25.22 1.84 -22.42
N LEU A 217 -24.45 1.50 -21.38
CA LEU A 217 -23.26 2.23 -20.95
C LEU A 217 -22.02 1.50 -21.44
N VAL A 218 -21.21 2.20 -22.23
CA VAL A 218 -19.96 1.69 -22.79
C VAL A 218 -18.77 2.24 -21.99
N ASP A 219 -18.02 1.37 -21.32
CA ASP A 219 -16.70 1.73 -20.78
C ASP A 219 -15.67 1.72 -21.93
N ALA A 220 -15.33 2.91 -22.41
CA ALA A 220 -14.48 3.12 -23.57
C ALA A 220 -13.05 3.55 -23.18
N CYS A 221 -12.65 3.33 -21.92
CA CYS A 221 -11.34 3.74 -21.40
C CYS A 221 -10.13 3.14 -22.13
N GLN A 222 -10.31 2.02 -22.82
CA GLN A 222 -9.27 1.34 -23.61
C GLN A 222 -9.55 1.37 -25.12
N SER A 223 -10.60 2.04 -25.58
CA SER A 223 -10.86 2.24 -27.01
C SER A 223 -10.60 3.69 -27.42
N VAL A 224 -11.14 4.67 -26.69
CA VAL A 224 -10.95 6.11 -26.99
C VAL A 224 -9.47 6.50 -27.18
N PRO A 225 -8.50 5.98 -26.41
CA PRO A 225 -7.10 6.33 -26.61
C PRO A 225 -6.43 5.67 -27.83
N HIS A 226 -7.03 4.59 -28.37
CA HIS A 226 -6.33 3.60 -29.20
C HIS A 226 -6.98 3.35 -30.57
N MET A 227 -8.24 3.74 -30.75
CA MET A 227 -8.98 3.54 -32.01
C MET A 227 -10.01 4.66 -32.23
N VAL A 228 -10.53 4.74 -33.46
CA VAL A 228 -11.65 5.63 -33.76
C VAL A 228 -12.89 5.17 -33.00
N VAL A 229 -13.52 6.09 -32.28
CA VAL A 229 -14.80 5.85 -31.61
C VAL A 229 -15.83 6.81 -32.21
N ASN A 230 -16.96 6.27 -32.65
CA ASN A 230 -18.07 7.04 -33.21
C ASN A 230 -19.35 6.70 -32.44
N VAL A 231 -19.72 7.54 -31.47
CA VAL A 231 -20.87 7.26 -30.60
C VAL A 231 -22.21 7.26 -31.33
N GLN A 232 -22.32 8.01 -32.43
CA GLN A 232 -23.52 7.98 -33.29
C GLN A 232 -23.62 6.67 -34.06
N ALA A 233 -22.52 6.13 -34.58
CA ALA A 233 -22.51 4.84 -35.27
C ALA A 233 -22.72 3.67 -34.29
N LEU A 234 -22.12 3.74 -33.09
CA LEU A 234 -22.35 2.75 -32.04
C LEU A 234 -23.77 2.82 -31.46
N ASP A 235 -24.44 3.96 -31.61
CA ASP A 235 -25.73 4.32 -31.02
C ASP A 235 -25.82 4.17 -29.49
N ALA A 236 -24.67 4.15 -28.80
CA ALA A 236 -24.60 3.99 -27.35
C ALA A 236 -25.37 5.09 -26.61
N ASP A 237 -26.04 4.73 -25.51
CA ASP A 237 -26.79 5.70 -24.70
C ASP A 237 -25.85 6.52 -23.80
N PHE A 238 -24.82 5.86 -23.25
CA PHE A 238 -23.76 6.47 -22.47
C PHE A 238 -22.39 5.91 -22.89
N LEU A 239 -21.36 6.74 -22.86
CA LEU A 239 -19.96 6.32 -23.05
C LEU A 239 -19.05 7.08 -22.08
N VAL A 240 -18.07 6.40 -21.50
CA VAL A 240 -17.14 7.02 -20.54
C VAL A 240 -15.68 6.83 -20.96
N ALA A 241 -14.84 7.83 -20.68
CA ALA A 241 -13.39 7.71 -20.84
C ALA A 241 -12.62 8.62 -19.87
N SER A 242 -11.33 8.31 -19.71
CA SER A 242 -10.41 9.02 -18.80
C SER A 242 -9.27 9.67 -19.57
N SER A 243 -9.04 10.97 -19.33
CA SER A 243 -8.00 11.76 -19.98
C SER A 243 -6.59 11.20 -19.79
N HIS A 244 -6.28 10.72 -18.58
CA HIS A 244 -4.94 10.24 -18.24
C HIS A 244 -4.50 9.01 -19.03
N LYS A 245 -5.41 8.32 -19.72
CA LYS A 245 -5.10 7.21 -20.63
C LYS A 245 -4.94 7.65 -22.09
N MET A 246 -5.26 8.88 -22.45
CA MET A 246 -5.23 9.40 -23.82
C MET A 246 -4.36 10.65 -23.95
N CYS A 247 -3.13 10.58 -23.42
CA CYS A 247 -2.12 11.65 -23.41
C CYS A 247 -2.47 12.91 -22.60
N GLY A 248 -3.69 13.03 -22.09
CA GLY A 248 -4.14 14.17 -21.30
C GLY A 248 -3.79 14.09 -19.81
N PRO A 249 -4.05 15.16 -19.05
CA PRO A 249 -3.74 15.24 -17.62
C PRO A 249 -4.61 14.30 -16.78
N THR A 250 -4.14 13.97 -15.58
CA THR A 250 -4.97 13.39 -14.51
C THR A 250 -6.00 14.41 -14.02
N GLY A 251 -7.02 13.95 -13.28
CA GLY A 251 -8.00 14.84 -12.66
C GLY A 251 -9.13 15.29 -13.60
N ILE A 252 -9.15 14.81 -14.85
CA ILE A 252 -10.26 15.01 -15.78
C ILE A 252 -10.60 13.70 -16.54
N GLY A 253 -11.86 13.52 -16.86
CA GLY A 253 -12.46 12.51 -17.72
C GLY A 253 -13.77 13.05 -18.26
N PHE A 254 -14.51 12.22 -19.00
CA PHE A 254 -15.80 12.64 -19.51
C PHE A 254 -16.83 11.52 -19.54
N LEU A 255 -18.09 11.93 -19.43
CA LEU A 255 -19.27 11.17 -19.80
C LEU A 255 -19.82 11.77 -21.10
N TYR A 256 -20.03 10.93 -22.10
CA TYR A 256 -21.00 11.18 -23.14
C TYR A 256 -22.34 10.57 -22.74
N GLY A 257 -23.44 11.30 -22.96
CA GLY A 257 -24.79 10.75 -22.88
C GLY A 257 -25.71 11.42 -23.88
N LYS A 258 -26.61 10.65 -24.50
CA LYS A 258 -27.61 11.22 -25.43
C LYS A 258 -28.38 12.36 -24.77
N ILE A 259 -28.57 13.46 -25.48
CA ILE A 259 -29.11 14.70 -24.89
C ILE A 259 -30.48 14.51 -24.20
N ASP A 260 -31.35 13.66 -24.75
CA ASP A 260 -32.66 13.37 -24.17
C ASP A 260 -32.56 12.64 -22.82
N LEU A 261 -31.57 11.73 -22.68
CA LEU A 261 -31.31 11.02 -21.43
C LEU A 261 -30.74 11.96 -20.39
N LEU A 262 -29.73 12.76 -20.75
CA LEU A 262 -29.15 13.76 -19.85
C LEU A 262 -30.19 14.78 -19.38
N SER A 263 -31.12 15.17 -20.25
CA SER A 263 -32.19 16.12 -19.93
C SER A 263 -33.21 15.53 -18.96
N ALA A 264 -33.48 14.22 -19.04
CA ALA A 264 -34.37 13.51 -18.12
C ALA A 264 -33.71 13.15 -16.77
N MET A 265 -32.38 13.11 -16.72
CA MET A 265 -31.60 12.73 -15.54
C MET A 265 -31.60 13.83 -14.45
N PRO A 266 -31.87 13.50 -13.18
CA PRO A 266 -31.78 14.44 -12.07
C PRO A 266 -30.32 14.78 -11.73
N PRO A 267 -30.03 15.91 -11.05
CA PRO A 267 -28.65 16.24 -10.65
C PRO A 267 -27.98 15.15 -9.80
N PHE A 268 -26.66 14.99 -9.96
CA PHE A 268 -25.86 14.07 -9.14
C PHE A 268 -25.18 14.78 -7.97
N LEU A 269 -24.29 15.74 -8.27
CA LEU A 269 -23.68 16.63 -7.27
C LEU A 269 -24.45 17.95 -7.24
N GLY A 270 -24.62 18.53 -6.04
CA GLY A 270 -25.30 19.81 -5.84
C GLY A 270 -24.33 20.90 -5.39
N GLY A 271 -24.48 22.12 -5.90
CA GLY A 271 -23.62 23.25 -5.55
C GLY A 271 -23.76 24.43 -6.52
N GLY A 272 -22.77 25.31 -6.53
CA GLY A 272 -22.72 26.41 -7.51
C GLY A 272 -22.54 25.91 -8.95
N GLU A 273 -22.76 26.81 -9.92
CA GLU A 273 -22.68 26.56 -11.38
C GLU A 273 -23.78 25.67 -11.98
N MET A 274 -24.19 24.61 -11.28
CA MET A 274 -25.19 23.64 -11.78
C MET A 274 -26.66 24.06 -11.60
N ILE A 275 -26.88 25.15 -10.85
CA ILE A 275 -28.20 25.73 -10.57
C ILE A 275 -28.64 26.71 -11.67
N SER A 276 -29.95 26.97 -11.76
CA SER A 276 -30.49 28.17 -12.41
C SER A 276 -30.76 29.23 -11.34
N ASP A 277 -31.57 28.90 -10.34
CA ASP A 277 -31.93 29.79 -9.23
C ASP A 277 -31.87 29.03 -7.90
N VAL A 278 -31.49 29.75 -6.83
CA VAL A 278 -31.38 29.21 -5.47
C VAL A 278 -32.23 30.05 -4.52
N PHE A 279 -33.19 29.39 -3.87
CA PHE A 279 -34.04 29.97 -2.82
C PHE A 279 -33.69 29.33 -1.46
N LEU A 280 -34.27 29.85 -0.37
CA LEU A 280 -34.02 29.31 0.98
C LEU A 280 -34.59 27.90 1.16
N ASP A 281 -35.67 27.55 0.45
CA ASP A 281 -36.44 26.31 0.61
C ASP A 281 -36.26 25.31 -0.54
N HIS A 282 -35.83 25.77 -1.72
CA HIS A 282 -35.61 24.93 -2.89
C HIS A 282 -34.60 25.53 -3.88
N SER A 283 -34.26 24.79 -4.93
CA SER A 283 -33.43 25.27 -6.05
C SER A 283 -33.95 24.73 -7.37
N THR A 284 -33.73 25.47 -8.45
CA THR A 284 -33.94 25.03 -9.82
C THR A 284 -32.59 24.74 -10.47
N PHE A 285 -32.56 23.84 -11.45
CA PHE A 285 -31.31 23.33 -12.01
C PHE A 285 -31.13 23.75 -13.47
N ALA A 286 -29.87 23.97 -13.85
CA ALA A 286 -29.51 24.24 -15.23
C ALA A 286 -29.83 23.06 -16.15
N GLN A 287 -29.76 23.28 -17.46
CA GLN A 287 -29.79 22.21 -18.45
C GLN A 287 -28.42 21.51 -18.53
N PRO A 288 -28.35 20.28 -19.06
CA PRO A 288 -27.08 19.67 -19.41
C PRO A 288 -26.28 20.56 -20.41
N PRO A 289 -24.94 20.59 -20.30
CA PRO A 289 -24.11 19.77 -19.42
C PRO A 289 -23.98 20.32 -17.99
N SER A 290 -24.22 21.62 -17.80
CA SER A 290 -23.96 22.34 -16.53
C SER A 290 -24.69 21.75 -15.33
N ARG A 291 -25.87 21.12 -15.51
CA ARG A 291 -26.58 20.38 -14.44
C ARG A 291 -25.69 19.41 -13.66
N PHE A 292 -24.67 18.85 -14.30
CA PHE A 292 -23.84 17.80 -13.74
C PHE A 292 -22.42 18.25 -13.35
N GLU A 293 -22.08 19.52 -13.55
CA GLU A 293 -20.76 20.09 -13.30
C GLU A 293 -20.83 21.07 -12.12
N ALA A 294 -20.97 20.52 -10.92
CA ALA A 294 -21.16 21.30 -9.70
C ALA A 294 -19.84 21.91 -9.19
N GLY A 295 -19.84 23.23 -8.99
CA GLY A 295 -18.69 23.99 -8.49
C GLY A 295 -17.68 24.35 -9.59
N THR A 296 -16.55 24.93 -9.18
CA THR A 296 -15.45 25.26 -10.11
C THR A 296 -14.88 23.98 -10.72
N PRO A 297 -14.85 23.84 -12.06
CA PRO A 297 -14.35 22.63 -12.70
C PRO A 297 -12.82 22.59 -12.74
N ALA A 298 -12.26 21.46 -13.19
CA ALA A 298 -10.85 21.30 -13.50
C ALA A 298 -10.51 21.97 -14.85
N ILE A 299 -10.48 23.31 -14.86
CA ILE A 299 -10.43 24.15 -16.07
C ILE A 299 -9.14 23.89 -16.88
N GLY A 300 -7.98 23.96 -16.22
CA GLY A 300 -6.69 23.76 -16.86
C GLY A 300 -6.54 22.34 -17.41
N GLU A 301 -7.08 21.36 -16.68
CA GLU A 301 -7.07 19.96 -17.06
C GLU A 301 -7.96 19.69 -18.28
N ALA A 302 -9.15 20.29 -18.35
CA ALA A 302 -10.02 20.19 -19.52
C ALA A 302 -9.36 20.80 -20.77
N ILE A 303 -8.72 21.96 -20.64
CA ILE A 303 -7.93 22.57 -21.73
C ILE A 303 -6.79 21.65 -22.15
N GLY A 304 -6.09 21.04 -21.19
CA GLY A 304 -5.06 20.03 -21.42
C GLY A 304 -5.55 18.79 -22.15
N LEU A 305 -6.74 18.28 -21.80
CA LEU A 305 -7.41 17.20 -22.54
C LEU A 305 -7.72 17.63 -23.98
N GLY A 306 -8.18 18.87 -24.18
CA GLY A 306 -8.38 19.43 -25.52
C GLY A 306 -7.08 19.43 -26.35
N ALA A 307 -5.95 19.79 -25.76
CA ALA A 307 -4.64 19.73 -26.43
C ALA A 307 -4.19 18.29 -26.71
N ALA A 308 -4.53 17.34 -25.84
CA ALA A 308 -4.23 15.92 -26.05
C ALA A 308 -5.03 15.37 -27.25
N ILE A 309 -6.31 15.75 -27.36
CA ILE A 309 -7.16 15.41 -28.51
C ILE A 309 -6.61 16.01 -29.80
N ASP A 310 -6.17 17.26 -29.80
CA ASP A 310 -5.55 17.86 -30.99
C ASP A 310 -4.29 17.10 -31.40
N TYR A 311 -3.45 16.70 -30.43
CA TYR A 311 -2.24 15.93 -30.68
C TYR A 311 -2.56 14.55 -31.30
N LEU A 312 -3.48 13.80 -30.69
CA LEU A 312 -3.94 12.50 -31.21
C LEU A 312 -4.57 12.62 -32.60
N SER A 313 -5.41 13.64 -32.80
CA SER A 313 -6.07 13.90 -34.09
C SER A 313 -5.08 14.34 -35.16
N GLY A 314 -4.03 15.08 -34.78
CA GLY A 314 -2.94 15.49 -35.66
C GLY A 314 -2.09 14.33 -36.17
N ILE A 315 -1.92 13.28 -35.35
CA ILE A 315 -1.34 12.00 -35.80
C ILE A 315 -2.34 11.23 -36.67
N GLY A 316 -3.61 11.22 -36.25
CA GLY A 316 -4.70 10.48 -36.87
C GLY A 316 -4.95 9.14 -36.17
N MET A 317 -6.15 8.96 -35.63
CA MET A 317 -6.51 7.76 -34.84
C MET A 317 -6.45 6.46 -35.64
N THR A 318 -6.74 6.48 -36.95
CA THR A 318 -6.56 5.31 -37.81
C THR A 318 -5.08 4.89 -37.90
N LYS A 319 -4.17 5.87 -37.98
CA LYS A 319 -2.72 5.60 -38.04
C LYS A 319 -2.20 5.05 -36.71
N ILE A 320 -2.68 5.60 -35.59
CA ILE A 320 -2.40 5.08 -34.24
C ILE A 320 -2.88 3.64 -34.14
N HIS A 321 -4.14 3.38 -34.49
CA HIS A 321 -4.74 2.06 -34.39
C HIS A 321 -3.99 1.00 -35.21
N SER A 322 -3.69 1.27 -36.49
CA SER A 322 -2.97 0.33 -37.34
C SER A 322 -1.55 0.04 -36.83
N TYR A 323 -0.85 1.05 -36.29
CA TYR A 323 0.47 0.85 -35.72
C TYR A 323 0.42 0.06 -34.40
N GLU A 324 -0.58 0.32 -33.56
CA GLU A 324 -0.78 -0.44 -32.33
C GLU A 324 -1.22 -1.88 -32.61
N GLU A 325 -1.98 -2.15 -33.67
CA GLU A 325 -2.30 -3.51 -34.13
C GLU A 325 -1.03 -4.27 -34.54
N GLU A 326 -0.13 -3.62 -35.28
CA GLU A 326 1.18 -4.18 -35.63
C GLU A 326 2.00 -4.52 -34.37
N LEU A 327 2.07 -3.59 -33.41
CA LEU A 327 2.77 -3.80 -32.14
C LEU A 327 2.11 -4.86 -31.26
N ALA A 328 0.78 -4.93 -31.24
CA ALA A 328 0.00 -5.92 -30.50
C ALA A 328 0.32 -7.33 -30.99
N ASN A 329 0.38 -7.51 -32.31
CA ASN A 329 0.72 -8.78 -32.93
C ASN A 329 2.18 -9.15 -32.66
N TYR A 330 3.10 -8.18 -32.82
CA TYR A 330 4.51 -8.38 -32.54
C TYR A 330 4.78 -8.76 -31.08
N LEU A 331 4.15 -8.07 -30.12
CA LEU A 331 4.23 -8.40 -28.70
C LEU A 331 3.67 -9.80 -28.42
N TYR A 332 2.51 -10.15 -28.98
CA TYR A 332 1.89 -11.46 -28.75
C TYR A 332 2.79 -12.61 -29.23
N GLU A 333 3.30 -12.53 -30.46
CA GLU A 333 4.12 -13.59 -31.05
C GLU A 333 5.44 -13.78 -30.29
N ASN A 334 6.12 -12.69 -29.94
CA ASN A 334 7.36 -12.78 -29.16
C ASN A 334 7.10 -13.30 -27.73
N LEU A 335 6.02 -12.84 -27.09
CA LEU A 335 5.69 -13.29 -25.74
C LEU A 335 5.29 -14.77 -25.74
N ARG A 336 4.55 -15.25 -26.76
CA ARG A 336 4.17 -16.66 -26.91
C ARG A 336 5.37 -17.61 -27.04
N ALA A 337 6.50 -17.12 -27.56
CA ALA A 337 7.73 -17.90 -27.66
C ALA A 337 8.42 -18.15 -26.29
N VAL A 338 8.02 -17.43 -25.24
CA VAL A 338 8.56 -17.59 -23.89
C VAL A 338 8.06 -18.91 -23.27
N PRO A 339 8.95 -19.81 -22.79
CA PRO A 339 8.53 -21.09 -22.21
C PRO A 339 7.61 -20.93 -20.99
N ASN A 340 6.63 -21.84 -20.86
CA ASN A 340 5.66 -21.90 -19.76
C ASN A 340 4.77 -20.65 -19.59
N ILE A 341 4.67 -19.81 -20.61
CA ILE A 341 3.81 -18.64 -20.56
C ILE A 341 2.35 -18.99 -20.85
N ARG A 342 1.44 -18.36 -20.11
CA ARG A 342 0.01 -18.30 -20.43
C ARG A 342 -0.34 -16.83 -20.64
N ILE A 343 -0.70 -16.47 -21.87
CA ILE A 343 -1.27 -15.17 -22.20
C ILE A 343 -2.80 -15.28 -22.09
N TYR A 344 -3.43 -14.36 -21.36
CA TYR A 344 -4.89 -14.31 -21.21
C TYR A 344 -5.53 -13.50 -22.34
N GLY A 345 -6.74 -13.89 -22.72
CA GLY A 345 -7.48 -13.28 -23.82
C GLY A 345 -7.17 -13.91 -25.18
N PRO A 346 -7.80 -13.39 -26.25
CA PRO A 346 -7.74 -14.03 -27.55
C PRO A 346 -6.37 -13.84 -28.21
N ALA A 347 -5.96 -14.85 -28.98
CA ALA A 347 -4.85 -14.72 -29.90
C ALA A 347 -5.24 -13.77 -31.05
N PRO A 348 -4.31 -12.91 -31.52
CA PRO A 348 -4.57 -12.11 -32.71
C PRO A 348 -4.74 -13.01 -33.94
N THR A 349 -5.75 -12.74 -34.75
CA THR A 349 -5.97 -13.41 -36.05
C THR A 349 -6.48 -12.40 -37.06
N ALA A 350 -6.61 -12.78 -38.33
CA ALA A 350 -7.20 -11.93 -39.36
C ALA A 350 -8.63 -11.45 -39.06
N HIS A 351 -9.32 -12.07 -38.10
CA HIS A 351 -10.70 -11.76 -37.73
C HIS A 351 -10.87 -11.38 -36.26
N VAL A 352 -9.80 -11.42 -35.46
CA VAL A 352 -9.85 -11.10 -34.03
C VAL A 352 -8.88 -9.97 -33.76
N GLN A 353 -9.44 -8.79 -33.59
CA GLN A 353 -8.71 -7.60 -33.18
C GLN A 353 -8.44 -7.65 -31.68
N ARG A 354 -7.30 -7.07 -31.30
CA ARG A 354 -6.81 -7.06 -29.93
C ARG A 354 -6.11 -5.74 -29.64
N ALA A 355 -6.33 -5.18 -28.45
CA ALA A 355 -5.57 -4.03 -27.99
C ALA A 355 -4.08 -4.38 -27.82
N ALA A 356 -3.22 -3.37 -27.88
CA ALA A 356 -1.77 -3.52 -27.75
C ALA A 356 -1.30 -3.76 -26.31
N LEU A 357 -1.86 -4.78 -25.65
CA LEU A 357 -1.47 -5.21 -24.30
C LEU A 357 -1.54 -6.74 -24.17
N CYS A 358 -0.73 -7.32 -23.31
CA CYS A 358 -0.79 -8.73 -22.93
C CYS A 358 -0.81 -8.84 -21.40
N SER A 359 -1.85 -9.44 -20.83
CA SER A 359 -1.82 -9.98 -19.47
C SER A 359 -1.36 -11.44 -19.51
N PHE A 360 -0.43 -11.83 -18.65
CA PHE A 360 0.18 -13.17 -18.67
C PHE A 360 0.67 -13.64 -17.30
N ASN A 361 0.91 -14.94 -17.18
CA ASN A 361 1.69 -15.57 -16.11
C ASN A 361 2.70 -16.56 -16.71
N ILE A 362 3.78 -16.88 -15.97
CA ILE A 362 4.81 -17.82 -16.41
C ILE A 362 5.02 -18.90 -15.34
N GLY A 363 4.59 -20.13 -15.62
CA GLY A 363 4.65 -21.25 -14.67
C GLY A 363 4.12 -20.87 -13.28
N ASP A 364 4.91 -21.15 -12.25
CA ASP A 364 4.60 -20.83 -10.84
C ASP A 364 5.25 -19.52 -10.35
N ILE A 365 5.83 -18.71 -11.24
CA ILE A 365 6.49 -17.46 -10.86
C ILE A 365 5.41 -16.40 -10.57
N HIS A 366 5.48 -15.79 -9.38
CA HIS A 366 4.52 -14.77 -9.00
C HIS A 366 4.74 -13.51 -9.87
N PRO A 367 3.69 -12.92 -10.47
CA PRO A 367 3.85 -11.81 -11.42
C PRO A 367 4.46 -10.54 -10.80
N THR A 368 4.36 -10.37 -9.47
CA THR A 368 5.06 -9.28 -8.77
C THR A 368 6.57 -9.45 -8.85
N ASP A 369 7.07 -10.67 -8.73
CA ASP A 369 8.52 -10.92 -8.79
C ASP A 369 9.04 -10.61 -10.19
N ILE A 370 8.27 -10.97 -11.24
CA ILE A 370 8.57 -10.62 -12.64
C ILE A 370 8.64 -9.09 -12.78
N ALA A 371 7.61 -8.37 -12.32
CA ALA A 371 7.56 -6.91 -12.44
C ALA A 371 8.69 -6.22 -11.67
N THR A 372 8.97 -6.66 -10.44
CA THR A 372 10.02 -6.07 -9.60
C THR A 372 11.41 -6.29 -10.19
N PHE A 373 11.71 -7.48 -10.71
CA PHE A 373 13.02 -7.76 -11.28
C PHE A 373 13.24 -6.99 -12.58
N LEU A 374 12.23 -6.94 -13.46
CA LEU A 374 12.26 -6.16 -14.70
C LEU A 374 12.52 -4.67 -14.45
N ASP A 375 11.88 -4.08 -13.44
CA ASP A 375 12.09 -2.68 -13.06
C ASP A 375 13.50 -2.45 -12.48
N GLN A 376 13.90 -3.26 -11.50
CA GLN A 376 15.14 -3.05 -10.76
C GLN A 376 16.40 -3.34 -11.57
N GLN A 377 16.38 -4.36 -12.43
CA GLN A 377 17.56 -4.81 -13.16
C GLN A 377 17.61 -4.28 -14.59
N HIS A 378 16.46 -3.97 -15.19
CA HIS A 378 16.38 -3.63 -16.61
C HIS A 378 15.66 -2.31 -16.90
N GLY A 379 15.09 -1.61 -15.89
CA GLY A 379 14.35 -0.36 -16.13
C GLY A 379 13.08 -0.54 -16.98
N VAL A 380 12.52 -1.76 -17.01
CA VAL A 380 11.30 -2.09 -17.76
C VAL A 380 10.08 -2.00 -16.85
N ALA A 381 9.23 -1.00 -17.10
CA ALA A 381 8.05 -0.74 -16.28
C ALA A 381 6.82 -1.50 -16.81
N ILE A 382 6.48 -2.60 -16.15
CA ILE A 382 5.22 -3.35 -16.33
C ILE A 382 4.40 -3.32 -15.04
N ARG A 383 3.19 -3.91 -15.05
CA ARG A 383 2.33 -3.98 -13.85
C ARG A 383 2.03 -5.41 -13.44
N SER A 384 2.02 -5.66 -12.13
CA SER A 384 1.48 -6.88 -11.52
C SER A 384 0.19 -6.57 -10.76
N GLY A 385 -0.71 -7.55 -10.68
CA GLY A 385 -1.89 -7.54 -9.81
C GLY A 385 -3.14 -8.03 -10.53
N HIS A 386 -4.31 -7.67 -10.01
CA HIS A 386 -5.59 -8.01 -10.64
C HIS A 386 -6.08 -6.92 -11.62
N HIS A 387 -5.33 -5.85 -11.82
CA HIS A 387 -5.63 -4.74 -12.75
C HIS A 387 -7.07 -4.19 -12.64
N CYS A 388 -7.58 -4.09 -11.41
CA CYS A 388 -8.97 -3.70 -11.14
C CYS A 388 -10.03 -4.59 -11.84
N ALA A 389 -9.72 -5.87 -12.08
CA ALA A 389 -10.61 -6.87 -12.65
C ALA A 389 -10.49 -8.19 -11.85
N GLN A 390 -10.68 -8.10 -10.53
CA GLN A 390 -10.53 -9.26 -9.64
C GLN A 390 -11.53 -10.40 -9.93
N PRO A 391 -12.82 -10.15 -10.25
CA PRO A 391 -13.74 -11.21 -10.67
C PRO A 391 -13.26 -11.96 -11.92
N LEU A 392 -12.68 -11.25 -12.89
CA LEU A 392 -12.07 -11.86 -14.07
C LEU A 392 -10.91 -12.79 -13.69
N HIS A 393 -9.98 -12.32 -12.84
CA HIS A 393 -8.86 -13.14 -12.39
C HIS A 393 -9.34 -14.41 -11.69
N ARG A 394 -10.39 -14.31 -10.85
CA ARG A 394 -11.05 -15.46 -10.24
C ARG A 394 -11.63 -16.42 -11.28
N ALA A 395 -12.29 -15.91 -12.31
CA ALA A 395 -12.84 -16.72 -13.42
C ALA A 395 -11.72 -17.42 -14.22
N LEU A 396 -10.55 -16.82 -14.34
CA LEU A 396 -9.36 -17.39 -15.00
C LEU A 396 -8.56 -18.37 -14.11
N GLY A 397 -8.93 -18.48 -12.83
CA GLY A 397 -8.30 -19.37 -11.84
C GLY A 397 -7.02 -18.81 -11.21
N VAL A 398 -6.81 -17.49 -11.21
CA VAL A 398 -5.61 -16.83 -10.68
C VAL A 398 -5.93 -15.64 -9.79
N ASN A 399 -5.00 -15.22 -8.94
CA ASN A 399 -5.17 -14.02 -8.09
C ASN A 399 -4.60 -12.75 -8.74
N SER A 400 -3.59 -12.90 -9.58
CA SER A 400 -2.85 -11.81 -10.20
C SER A 400 -2.28 -12.26 -11.56
N SER A 401 -2.00 -11.27 -12.42
CA SER A 401 -1.23 -11.43 -13.64
C SER A 401 -0.20 -10.32 -13.78
N ALA A 402 0.83 -10.56 -14.59
CA ALA A 402 1.68 -9.50 -15.12
C ALA A 402 1.01 -8.91 -16.36
N ARG A 403 1.16 -7.62 -16.60
CA ARG A 403 0.61 -6.95 -17.78
C ARG A 403 1.61 -5.99 -18.40
N VAL A 404 1.83 -6.19 -19.70
CA VAL A 404 2.55 -5.29 -20.61
C VAL A 404 1.50 -4.60 -21.47
N SER A 405 1.58 -3.28 -21.61
CA SER A 405 0.61 -2.48 -22.36
C SER A 405 1.31 -1.34 -23.06
N LEU A 406 1.15 -1.27 -24.38
CA LEU A 406 1.82 -0.36 -25.29
C LEU A 406 0.93 0.85 -25.62
N TYR A 407 1.56 1.85 -26.22
CA TYR A 407 0.92 2.99 -26.88
C TYR A 407 1.67 3.28 -28.19
N PHE A 408 1.15 4.15 -29.06
CA PHE A 408 1.82 4.55 -30.30
C PHE A 408 3.26 5.07 -30.17
N TYR A 409 3.71 5.55 -29.00
CA TYR A 409 5.10 6.01 -28.80
C TYR A 409 6.07 4.86 -28.43
N ASN A 410 5.55 3.65 -28.21
CA ASN A 410 6.37 2.46 -28.08
C ASN A 410 6.84 1.96 -29.45
N THR A 411 7.88 1.13 -29.43
CA THR A 411 8.48 0.58 -30.65
C THR A 411 8.66 -0.94 -30.55
N LYS A 412 9.04 -1.58 -31.66
CA LYS A 412 9.38 -3.01 -31.65
C LYS A 412 10.63 -3.27 -30.81
N GLU A 413 11.56 -2.31 -30.78
CA GLU A 413 12.77 -2.38 -29.95
C GLU A 413 12.44 -2.32 -28.45
N ASP A 414 11.41 -1.56 -28.04
CA ASP A 414 10.90 -1.62 -26.65
C ASP A 414 10.39 -3.05 -26.33
N VAL A 415 9.71 -3.71 -27.27
CA VAL A 415 9.22 -5.10 -27.13
C VAL A 415 10.40 -6.08 -27.09
N ASP A 416 11.36 -5.96 -27.99
CA ASP A 416 12.54 -6.83 -28.05
C ASP A 416 13.35 -6.75 -26.75
N TYR A 417 13.55 -5.52 -26.25
CA TYR A 417 14.25 -5.31 -24.99
C TYR A 417 13.50 -5.90 -23.80
N PHE A 418 12.17 -5.76 -23.75
CA PHE A 418 11.34 -6.40 -22.73
C PHE A 418 11.45 -7.92 -22.79
N ILE A 419 11.40 -8.53 -23.98
CA ILE A 419 11.49 -10.00 -24.13
C ILE A 419 12.88 -10.49 -23.72
N GLN A 420 13.94 -9.76 -24.08
CA GLN A 420 15.29 -10.05 -23.62
C GLN A 420 15.41 -9.97 -22.10
N ALA A 421 14.95 -8.88 -21.48
CA ALA A 421 14.96 -8.69 -20.03
C ALA A 421 14.13 -9.76 -19.30
N LEU A 422 12.99 -10.16 -19.87
CA LEU A 422 12.16 -11.24 -19.34
C LEU A 422 12.91 -12.58 -19.38
N ASN A 423 13.57 -12.91 -20.50
CA ASN A 423 14.38 -14.12 -20.63
C ASN A 423 15.59 -14.14 -19.69
N ASP A 424 16.22 -12.99 -19.43
CA ASP A 424 17.32 -12.86 -18.47
C ASP A 424 16.85 -13.06 -17.02
N THR A 425 15.59 -12.71 -16.76
CA THR A 425 14.95 -12.83 -15.44
C THR A 425 14.60 -14.29 -15.09
N LEU A 426 14.21 -15.12 -16.06
CA LEU A 426 13.71 -16.48 -15.82
C LEU A 426 14.74 -17.44 -15.15
N PRO A 427 16.02 -17.49 -15.56
CA PRO A 427 17.02 -18.34 -14.92
C PRO A 427 17.26 -18.01 -13.44
N ALA A 428 17.12 -16.74 -13.05
CA ALA A 428 17.29 -16.32 -11.66
C ALA A 428 16.27 -17.02 -10.75
N PHE A 429 15.00 -17.13 -11.20
CA PHE A 429 13.94 -17.77 -10.42
C PHE A 429 14.09 -19.29 -10.30
N VAL A 430 14.59 -19.96 -11.34
CA VAL A 430 14.90 -21.40 -11.29
C VAL A 430 16.00 -21.69 -10.24
N LEU A 431 17.01 -20.81 -10.14
CA LEU A 431 18.08 -20.90 -9.14
C LEU A 431 17.59 -20.64 -7.70
N PHE A 432 16.65 -19.71 -7.52
CA PHE A 432 16.04 -19.43 -6.21
C PHE A 432 15.18 -20.60 -5.71
N GLN A 433 14.35 -21.20 -6.58
CA GLN A 433 13.53 -22.36 -6.22
C GLN A 433 14.41 -23.57 -5.81
N TYR A 434 15.53 -23.79 -6.50
CA TYR A 434 16.51 -24.83 -6.17
C TYR A 434 17.27 -24.59 -4.85
N ARG A 435 17.51 -23.33 -4.47
CA ARG A 435 18.14 -22.99 -3.18
C ARG A 435 17.16 -23.15 -2.01
N SER A 436 15.88 -22.79 -2.19
CA SER A 436 14.83 -23.02 -1.19
C SER A 436 14.56 -24.52 -0.95
N LEU A 437 14.68 -25.37 -1.99
CA LEU A 437 14.55 -26.83 -1.84
C LEU A 437 15.71 -27.48 -1.07
N LYS A 438 16.92 -26.92 -1.13
CA LYS A 438 18.03 -27.34 -0.24
C LYS A 438 17.80 -26.93 1.22
N PHE A 439 17.08 -25.83 1.44
CA PHE A 439 16.68 -25.33 2.77
C PHE A 439 15.68 -26.26 3.48
N LEU A 440 14.88 -27.04 2.75
CA LEU A 440 13.93 -28.02 3.29
C LEU A 440 14.54 -29.40 3.64
N GLY A 441 15.86 -29.59 3.55
CA GLY A 441 16.51 -30.85 3.98
C GLY A 441 16.17 -32.09 3.13
N ILE A 442 15.56 -31.94 1.95
CA ILE A 442 15.31 -33.06 1.04
C ILE A 442 16.63 -33.39 0.31
N LYS A 443 17.29 -34.47 0.73
CA LYS A 443 18.37 -35.09 -0.04
C LYS A 443 17.79 -35.69 -1.33
N ILE A 444 17.77 -34.93 -2.42
CA ILE A 444 17.68 -35.52 -3.75
C ILE A 444 19.10 -35.92 -4.16
N ILE A 445 19.35 -37.24 -4.20
CA ILE A 445 20.54 -37.79 -4.86
C ILE A 445 20.32 -37.58 -6.36
N VAL A 446 20.97 -36.58 -6.94
CA VAL A 446 21.11 -36.49 -8.40
C VAL A 446 22.51 -36.93 -8.76
N THR A 447 22.59 -38.08 -9.43
CA THR A 447 23.81 -38.58 -10.08
C THR A 447 24.33 -37.51 -11.04
N ARG A 448 25.59 -37.09 -10.82
CA ARG A 448 26.36 -36.24 -11.73
C ARG A 448 26.45 -36.90 -13.09
N THR A 449 25.63 -36.43 -14.03
CA THR A 449 25.90 -36.55 -15.45
C THR A 449 25.35 -35.29 -16.09
N ASN A 450 26.23 -34.55 -16.79
CA ASN A 450 25.99 -33.30 -17.52
C ASN A 450 25.95 -31.99 -16.72
N MET A 451 27.10 -31.61 -16.18
CA MET A 451 27.54 -30.19 -16.14
C MET A 451 29.06 -30.12 -16.04
N LEU A 452 29.73 -30.57 -17.10
CA LEU A 452 31.14 -30.29 -17.36
C LEU A 452 31.23 -29.98 -18.84
N GLY A 453 31.18 -28.69 -19.16
CA GLY A 453 31.36 -28.26 -20.54
C GLY A 453 30.92 -26.85 -20.86
N VAL A 454 31.09 -25.87 -19.96
CA VAL A 454 31.34 -24.48 -20.40
C VAL A 454 32.13 -23.75 -19.31
N PHE A 455 33.22 -23.09 -19.71
CA PHE A 455 34.09 -22.18 -18.96
C PHE A 455 35.12 -22.81 -18.00
N GLY A 456 36.21 -23.31 -18.60
CA GLY A 456 37.54 -23.23 -17.99
C GLY A 456 38.17 -21.86 -18.28
N GLY A 457 38.70 -21.21 -17.25
CA GLY A 457 39.33 -19.89 -17.38
C GLY A 457 39.80 -19.32 -16.05
N LYS A 458 40.98 -19.77 -15.62
CA LYS A 458 41.96 -19.22 -14.67
C LYS A 458 41.55 -18.09 -13.70
N GLU A 459 41.70 -18.40 -12.41
CA GLU A 459 41.96 -17.44 -11.32
C GLU A 459 43.27 -16.68 -11.56
N GLU A 460 43.25 -15.35 -11.43
CA GLU A 460 44.42 -14.56 -11.05
C GLU A 460 44.01 -13.46 -10.05
N SER A 461 44.70 -13.44 -8.92
CA SER A 461 44.61 -12.44 -7.86
C SER A 461 45.29 -11.13 -8.28
N MET A 462 44.68 -9.97 -8.02
CA MET A 462 45.44 -8.74 -7.75
C MET A 462 44.71 -7.83 -6.76
N ALA A 463 45.39 -7.58 -5.64
CA ALA A 463 45.13 -6.47 -4.75
C ALA A 463 45.55 -5.15 -5.42
N ALA A 464 44.71 -4.12 -5.34
CA ALA A 464 45.12 -2.76 -5.65
C ALA A 464 44.45 -1.74 -4.72
N ARG A 465 45.32 -0.92 -4.10
CA ARG A 465 45.05 0.20 -3.20
C ARG A 465 44.19 1.28 -3.88
N ALA A 466 43.24 1.83 -3.12
CA ALA A 466 42.56 3.07 -3.47
C ALA A 466 43.52 4.27 -3.38
N VAL A 467 43.60 5.05 -4.45
CA VAL A 467 44.22 6.38 -4.49
C VAL A 467 43.11 7.40 -4.74
N VAL A 468 42.97 8.34 -3.81
CA VAL A 468 42.03 9.48 -3.86
C VAL A 468 42.64 10.60 -4.71
N PRO A 469 41.87 11.27 -5.58
CA PRO A 469 42.12 12.67 -5.90
C PRO A 469 40.99 13.56 -5.40
N GLN A 470 41.36 14.54 -4.56
CA GLN A 470 40.54 15.69 -4.21
C GLN A 470 40.17 16.51 -5.45
N ARG A 471 38.87 16.79 -5.64
CA ARG A 471 38.43 18.00 -6.35
C ARG A 471 37.24 18.63 -5.63
N GLN A 472 37.48 19.82 -5.10
CA GLN A 472 36.47 20.79 -4.65
C GLN A 472 35.62 21.24 -5.83
N LEU A 473 34.30 21.32 -5.68
CA LEU A 473 33.45 22.28 -6.39
C LEU A 473 32.05 22.43 -5.74
N ARG A 474 31.93 23.55 -5.02
CA ARG A 474 30.77 24.46 -4.84
C ARG A 474 29.34 23.89 -4.79
N ILE A 475 28.78 23.94 -3.57
CA ILE A 475 27.36 23.88 -3.25
C ILE A 475 26.66 25.17 -3.76
N ARG A 476 25.54 25.03 -4.46
CA ARG A 476 24.52 26.08 -4.65
C ARG A 476 23.36 25.80 -3.71
N ASP A 477 22.88 26.90 -3.14
CA ASP A 477 21.97 27.04 -2.01
C ASP A 477 20.51 26.97 -2.50
N GLU A 478 19.71 25.98 -2.06
CA GLU A 478 18.25 26.01 -2.22
C GLU A 478 17.54 25.41 -0.99
N GLY A 479 16.70 26.23 -0.36
CA GLY A 479 15.45 25.85 0.31
C GLY A 479 15.50 24.98 1.57
N LYS A 480 15.52 25.60 2.75
CA LYS A 480 15.31 24.94 4.05
C LYS A 480 13.94 24.26 4.17
N PRO A 481 13.85 22.96 4.49
CA PRO A 481 12.68 22.38 5.14
C PRO A 481 12.72 22.61 6.65
N LYS A 482 11.55 22.77 7.27
CA LYS A 482 11.38 22.98 8.72
C LYS A 482 12.02 21.85 9.53
N VAL A 483 13.11 22.16 10.23
CA VAL A 483 13.73 21.28 11.23
C VAL A 483 12.82 21.19 12.46
N VAL A 484 12.27 20.01 12.72
CA VAL A 484 11.69 19.66 14.02
C VAL A 484 12.85 19.61 15.03
N ALA A 485 12.77 20.41 16.09
CA ALA A 485 13.84 20.57 17.06
C ALA A 485 14.18 19.23 17.74
N ALA A 486 15.42 18.75 17.56
CA ALA A 486 15.95 17.59 18.25
C ALA A 486 16.09 17.88 19.77
N GLU A 487 15.39 17.11 20.58
CA GLU A 487 15.31 17.23 22.03
C GLU A 487 16.68 17.03 22.71
N GLY A 488 16.92 17.71 23.84
CA GLY A 488 18.17 17.66 24.61
C GLY A 488 18.55 16.27 25.17
N ARG A 489 17.66 15.28 25.07
CA ARG A 489 17.86 13.92 25.59
C ARG A 489 18.65 13.01 24.65
N THR A 490 18.44 13.08 23.33
CA THR A 490 19.31 12.38 22.35
C THR A 490 20.76 12.84 22.51
N ARG A 491 20.98 14.14 22.72
CA ARG A 491 22.32 14.69 23.03
C ARG A 491 22.91 14.17 24.34
N ARG A 492 22.07 13.87 25.33
CA ARG A 492 22.50 13.28 26.61
C ARG A 492 22.88 11.82 26.45
N ILE A 493 22.15 11.06 25.64
CA ILE A 493 22.50 9.66 25.32
C ILE A 493 23.79 9.60 24.51
N LEU A 494 23.98 10.51 23.56
CA LEU A 494 25.27 10.66 22.86
C LEU A 494 26.41 10.96 23.85
N LYS A 495 26.18 11.73 24.93
CA LYS A 495 27.17 11.93 26.01
C LYS A 495 27.40 10.65 26.83
N ASP A 496 26.32 9.99 27.25
CA ASP A 496 26.36 8.83 28.13
C ASP A 496 26.91 7.57 27.41
N ILE A 497 26.67 7.44 26.10
CA ILE A 497 27.23 6.44 25.19
C ILE A 497 28.55 6.92 24.56
N GLY A 498 28.96 8.18 24.70
CA GLY A 498 30.29 8.65 24.25
C GLY A 498 30.42 8.87 22.73
N ASN A 499 29.32 9.14 22.04
CA ASN A 499 29.23 9.41 20.61
C ASN A 499 29.47 10.90 20.24
N LEU A 500 29.89 11.73 21.20
CA LEU A 500 30.26 13.13 20.93
C LEU A 500 31.76 13.27 20.71
N VAL A 501 32.14 14.00 19.66
CA VAL A 501 33.51 14.50 19.47
C VAL A 501 33.77 15.58 20.54
N PRO A 502 34.91 15.57 21.25
CA PRO A 502 35.27 16.68 22.14
C PRO A 502 35.49 17.95 21.32
N ASP A 503 34.87 19.06 21.70
CA ASP A 503 35.19 20.38 21.15
C ASP A 503 36.69 20.65 21.42
N GLN A 504 37.48 20.77 20.36
CA GLN A 504 38.89 21.17 20.46
C GLN A 504 38.98 22.61 20.97
N ALA A 505 39.61 22.77 22.13
CA ALA A 505 40.06 24.05 22.65
C ALA A 505 41.11 24.66 21.70
N VAL A 506 40.85 25.87 21.20
CA VAL A 506 41.85 26.72 20.55
C VAL A 506 42.10 27.91 21.49
N GLU A 507 43.28 27.90 22.12
CA GLU A 507 43.86 29.05 22.80
C GLU A 507 44.42 30.06 21.76
N GLY A 508 44.15 31.36 21.95
CA GLY A 508 45.09 32.44 21.57
C GLY A 508 44.61 33.60 20.67
N LYS A 509 44.08 34.67 21.30
CA LYS A 509 44.30 36.15 21.11
C LYS A 509 44.03 36.80 19.73
N HIS A 510 43.45 38.00 19.54
CA HIS A 510 42.90 39.13 20.32
C HIS A 510 41.97 39.96 19.39
N GLY A 511 40.71 40.25 19.75
CA GLY A 511 40.21 41.60 20.16
C GLY A 511 39.30 42.25 19.09
N PRO A 512 38.38 43.21 19.37
CA PRO A 512 38.12 43.94 20.63
C PRO A 512 36.65 43.91 21.15
N GLN A 513 36.46 44.37 22.41
CA GLN A 513 35.22 44.49 23.20
C GLN A 513 34.20 45.52 22.67
N PRO A 514 32.93 45.43 23.12
CA PRO A 514 32.27 46.57 23.80
C PRO A 514 31.38 46.11 25.01
N PRO A 515 30.61 46.97 25.72
CA PRO A 515 30.92 47.40 27.09
C PRO A 515 29.88 46.97 28.15
N GLU A 516 30.19 47.31 29.40
CA GLU A 516 29.46 46.98 30.63
C GLU A 516 28.39 48.01 31.04
N LYS A 517 27.43 47.56 31.89
CA LYS A 517 26.58 48.32 32.86
C LYS A 517 25.38 49.14 32.33
N ASN A 518 24.16 48.92 32.85
CA ASN A 518 23.68 49.27 34.19
C ASN A 518 22.14 49.32 34.30
N LYS A 519 21.64 49.09 35.52
CA LYS A 519 20.26 49.33 35.98
C LYS A 519 19.91 50.83 35.99
N ARG A 520 18.68 51.22 35.64
CA ARG A 520 17.75 52.01 36.49
C ARG A 520 16.42 52.32 35.82
N ALA A 521 15.38 52.27 36.64
CA ALA A 521 14.04 52.79 36.39
C ALA A 521 14.01 54.33 36.34
N ILE A 522 12.97 54.90 35.72
CA ILE A 522 12.14 56.02 36.24
C ILE A 522 10.91 56.18 35.32
N THR A 523 9.76 56.24 35.98
CA THR A 523 8.41 56.60 35.52
C THR A 523 8.26 58.08 35.17
N LYS A 524 7.40 58.44 34.20
CA LYS A 524 6.44 59.55 34.35
C LYS A 524 5.28 59.49 33.34
N LYS A 525 4.09 59.74 33.91
CA LYS A 525 2.75 59.86 33.32
C LYS A 525 2.59 61.05 32.36
N ILE A 526 1.60 60.96 31.47
CA ILE A 526 0.65 62.05 31.14
C ILE A 526 -0.76 61.44 30.95
N ASP A 527 -1.76 62.08 31.58
CA ASP A 527 -3.23 61.89 31.57
C ASP A 527 -3.86 62.10 30.17
N GLY A 528 -5.11 61.82 29.80
CA GLY A 528 -6.36 61.38 30.45
C GLY A 528 -7.54 61.71 29.51
N GLY A 529 -8.67 60.98 29.57
CA GLY A 529 -9.92 61.37 28.86
C GLY A 529 -10.93 60.27 28.48
N VAL A 530 -11.78 59.89 29.44
CA VAL A 530 -13.23 59.50 29.41
C VAL A 530 -13.91 59.27 28.03
N GLY A 531 -14.76 58.27 27.77
CA GLY A 531 -15.39 57.20 28.55
C GLY A 531 -16.61 56.59 27.81
N LYS A 532 -17.06 55.39 28.21
CA LYS A 532 -18.47 54.89 28.30
C LYS A 532 -18.48 53.35 28.23
N GLY A 533 -19.20 52.70 29.15
CA GLY A 533 -19.65 51.30 28.98
C GLY A 533 -19.58 50.44 30.24
N VAL A 534 -20.71 50.36 30.96
CA VAL A 534 -20.98 49.72 32.25
C VAL A 534 -20.78 48.19 32.29
N ASN A 535 -20.41 47.70 33.49
CA ASN A 535 -20.35 46.31 33.99
C ASN A 535 -21.62 45.47 33.70
N VAL A 536 -21.44 44.18 33.37
CA VAL A 536 -22.35 43.10 33.83
C VAL A 536 -21.56 41.83 34.19
N THR A 537 -22.02 41.24 35.29
CA THR A 537 -21.65 40.07 36.08
C THR A 537 -21.72 38.71 35.37
N LYS A 538 -21.01 37.73 35.98
CA LYS A 538 -21.15 36.27 35.78
C LYS A 538 -22.62 35.82 35.75
N ALA A 539 -23.00 35.06 34.71
CA ALA A 539 -24.04 34.04 34.79
C ALA A 539 -23.82 32.94 33.73
N THR A 540 -24.05 31.73 34.21
CA THR A 540 -24.10 30.39 33.63
C THR A 540 -24.68 30.28 32.21
N ILE A 541 -24.02 29.48 31.34
CA ILE A 541 -24.69 28.86 30.17
C ILE A 541 -24.49 27.35 30.26
N THR A 542 -25.62 26.68 30.12
CA THR A 542 -25.95 25.27 30.24
C THR A 542 -25.42 24.44 29.07
N GLU A 543 -24.74 23.32 29.37
CA GLU A 543 -24.51 22.25 28.40
C GLU A 543 -25.82 21.50 28.11
N LYS A 544 -26.14 21.33 26.81
CA LYS A 544 -27.20 20.45 26.34
C LYS A 544 -26.79 18.98 26.54
N PRO A 545 -27.66 18.11 27.08
CA PRO A 545 -27.34 16.69 27.26
C PRO A 545 -27.30 15.93 25.92
N LYS A 546 -26.25 15.12 25.73
CA LYS A 546 -26.16 14.11 24.66
C LYS A 546 -27.27 13.05 24.81
N PRO A 547 -27.85 12.54 23.71
CA PRO A 547 -28.95 11.57 23.77
C PRO A 547 -28.48 10.21 24.29
N LYS A 548 -29.25 9.63 25.22
CA LYS A 548 -29.09 8.25 25.70
C LYS A 548 -29.59 7.25 24.63
N PRO A 549 -28.95 6.07 24.49
CA PRO A 549 -29.47 5.01 23.63
C PRO A 549 -30.82 4.50 24.14
N LYS A 550 -31.78 4.35 23.22
CA LYS A 550 -33.11 3.82 23.50
C LYS A 550 -33.03 2.32 23.78
N THR A 551 -33.36 1.93 25.00
CA THR A 551 -33.78 0.59 25.37
C THR A 551 -35.18 0.35 24.81
N VAL A 552 -35.35 -0.65 23.93
CA VAL A 552 -36.66 -1.24 23.66
C VAL A 552 -36.79 -2.45 24.59
N LEU A 553 -37.67 -2.32 25.57
CA LEU A 553 -38.19 -3.41 26.38
C LEU A 553 -39.14 -4.24 25.50
N SER A 554 -38.88 -5.54 25.36
CA SER A 554 -39.94 -6.52 25.06
C SER A 554 -40.31 -7.22 26.36
N LEU A 555 -41.58 -7.06 26.74
CA LEU A 555 -42.23 -7.75 27.83
C LEU A 555 -42.24 -9.26 27.59
N ALA A 556 -41.97 -10.03 28.64
CA ALA A 556 -42.16 -11.47 28.68
C ALA A 556 -43.65 -11.80 28.87
N ASP A 557 -44.13 -12.82 28.14
CA ASP A 557 -45.25 -13.65 28.58
C ASP A 557 -44.79 -15.11 28.54
N GLU A 558 -45.01 -15.78 29.67
CA GLU A 558 -44.76 -17.19 29.94
C GLU A 558 -45.88 -18.06 29.34
N GLY A 559 -45.57 -19.31 28.95
CA GLY A 559 -46.52 -20.42 29.09
C GLY A 559 -46.74 -21.37 27.90
N HIS A 560 -45.94 -22.45 27.88
CA HIS A 560 -46.29 -23.84 27.48
C HIS A 560 -46.48 -24.27 26.00
N ILE A 561 -45.38 -24.80 25.44
CA ILE A 561 -45.14 -26.20 24.98
C ILE A 561 -46.35 -26.99 24.42
N ILE A 562 -46.27 -27.40 23.13
CA ILE A 562 -46.19 -28.82 22.68
C ILE A 562 -45.29 -28.94 21.44
N ASN A 563 -44.52 -30.03 21.45
CA ASN A 563 -43.35 -30.44 20.70
C ASN A 563 -43.72 -31.27 19.45
N ILE A 564 -43.26 -30.95 18.22
CA ILE A 564 -43.00 -31.96 17.17
C ILE A 564 -41.76 -31.57 16.35
N LYS A 565 -40.85 -32.54 16.29
CA LYS A 565 -39.62 -32.64 15.50
C LYS A 565 -39.84 -32.33 14.03
N ASP A 566 -38.89 -31.63 13.41
CA ASP A 566 -38.60 -31.85 12.01
C ASP A 566 -37.12 -31.99 11.70
N THR A 567 -36.90 -32.94 10.81
CA THR A 567 -35.69 -33.68 10.50
C THR A 567 -34.56 -32.84 9.90
N LYS A 568 -33.40 -32.81 10.57
CA LYS A 568 -32.14 -32.52 9.88
C LYS A 568 -31.76 -33.73 9.02
N SER A 569 -31.91 -33.57 7.71
CA SER A 569 -31.29 -34.43 6.71
C SER A 569 -29.77 -34.45 6.91
N ARG A 570 -29.22 -35.65 6.99
CA ARG A 570 -27.79 -35.93 6.86
C ARG A 570 -27.33 -35.42 5.50
N ASP A 571 -26.52 -34.36 5.49
CA ASP A 571 -25.56 -34.15 4.41
C ASP A 571 -24.15 -34.35 4.97
N LYS A 572 -23.56 -35.47 4.57
CA LYS A 572 -22.22 -35.90 4.98
C LYS A 572 -21.19 -35.30 4.02
N ASN A 573 -20.09 -34.81 4.58
CA ASN A 573 -18.77 -34.65 3.94
C ASN A 573 -18.67 -33.76 2.68
N LYS A 574 -18.39 -32.47 2.90
CA LYS A 574 -17.35 -31.78 2.13
C LYS A 574 -16.25 -31.34 3.09
N ARG A 575 -15.19 -32.15 3.19
CA ARG A 575 -13.93 -31.72 3.83
C ARG A 575 -13.36 -30.59 2.98
N SER A 576 -13.18 -29.40 3.55
CA SER A 576 -12.34 -28.38 2.92
C SER A 576 -10.91 -28.92 2.78
N LEU A 577 -10.17 -28.48 1.77
CA LEU A 577 -8.74 -28.81 1.59
C LEU A 577 -7.94 -28.51 2.89
N THR A 578 -8.33 -27.46 3.62
CA THR A 578 -7.78 -27.06 4.93
C THR A 578 -7.98 -28.12 6.02
N SER A 579 -9.18 -28.71 6.13
CA SER A 579 -9.47 -29.76 7.13
C SER A 579 -8.69 -31.06 6.89
N THR A 580 -8.30 -31.33 5.64
CA THR A 580 -7.54 -32.53 5.27
C THR A 580 -6.03 -32.33 5.47
N LEU A 581 -5.54 -31.10 5.28
CA LEU A 581 -4.17 -30.69 5.65
C LEU A 581 -3.98 -30.66 7.17
N SER A 582 -4.98 -30.16 7.93
CA SER A 582 -4.99 -30.15 9.40
C SER A 582 -4.85 -31.56 10.00
N ALA A 583 -5.59 -32.55 9.47
CA ALA A 583 -5.49 -33.93 9.94
C ALA A 583 -4.12 -34.57 9.66
N ARG A 584 -3.45 -34.18 8.56
CA ARG A 584 -2.10 -34.65 8.21
C ARG A 584 -1.01 -33.94 9.03
N SER A 585 -1.16 -32.66 9.33
CA SER A 585 -0.26 -31.90 10.24
C SER A 585 -0.28 -32.49 11.65
N LYS A 586 -1.48 -32.67 12.22
CA LYS A 586 -1.66 -33.26 13.56
C LYS A 586 -1.09 -34.67 13.67
N ALA A 587 -1.23 -35.49 12.62
CA ALA A 587 -0.66 -36.83 12.55
C ALA A 587 0.88 -36.83 12.39
N ALA A 588 1.46 -35.92 11.61
CA ALA A 588 2.92 -35.81 11.44
C ALA A 588 3.63 -35.30 12.70
N CYS A 589 2.94 -34.49 13.54
CA CYS A 589 3.45 -33.92 14.78
C CYS A 589 3.18 -34.78 16.04
N GLY A 590 2.56 -35.96 15.91
CA GLY A 590 2.25 -36.86 17.03
C GLY A 590 1.13 -36.38 17.96
N ILE A 591 0.26 -35.48 17.51
CA ILE A 591 -0.79 -34.87 18.33
C ILE A 591 -2.04 -35.75 18.28
N THR A 592 -2.33 -36.47 19.38
CA THR A 592 -3.63 -37.13 19.57
C THR A 592 -4.63 -36.11 20.12
N ASN A 593 -5.82 -35.99 19.53
CA ASN A 593 -6.95 -35.26 20.12
C ASN A 593 -7.38 -35.97 21.42
N LYS A 594 -6.68 -35.71 22.53
CA LYS A 594 -7.22 -36.00 23.86
C LYS A 594 -8.26 -34.93 24.18
N PRO A 595 -9.42 -35.29 24.77
CA PRO A 595 -10.33 -34.29 25.31
C PRO A 595 -9.57 -33.39 26.28
N LEU A 596 -9.73 -32.07 26.18
CA LEU A 596 -9.23 -31.15 27.20
C LEU A 596 -9.82 -31.57 28.56
N ASP A 597 -8.99 -31.56 29.60
CA ASP A 597 -9.47 -31.69 30.97
C ASP A 597 -10.46 -30.55 31.25
N SER A 598 -11.58 -30.86 31.90
CA SER A 598 -12.63 -29.89 32.29
C SER A 598 -12.13 -28.72 33.15
N SER A 599 -10.89 -28.80 33.65
CA SER A 599 -10.20 -27.77 34.43
C SER A 599 -9.40 -26.75 33.59
N VAL A 600 -9.24 -26.96 32.28
CA VAL A 600 -8.50 -26.08 31.35
C VAL A 600 -9.49 -25.34 30.46
N ALA A 601 -9.49 -24.02 30.53
CA ALA A 601 -10.38 -23.19 29.72
C ALA A 601 -9.95 -23.15 28.24
N ASN A 602 -10.93 -23.10 27.34
CA ASN A 602 -10.67 -22.89 25.92
C ASN A 602 -10.46 -21.40 25.63
N ILE A 603 -9.21 -20.96 25.73
CA ILE A 603 -8.85 -19.55 25.53
C ILE A 603 -9.11 -19.09 24.09
N ASP A 604 -9.23 -19.99 23.12
CA ASP A 604 -9.38 -19.67 21.69
C ASP A 604 -10.83 -19.69 21.19
N GLU A 605 -11.81 -19.93 22.07
CA GLU A 605 -13.23 -20.01 21.70
C GLU A 605 -13.77 -18.73 21.05
N ALA A 606 -13.39 -17.56 21.58
CA ALA A 606 -13.82 -16.27 21.06
C ALA A 606 -13.29 -15.98 19.64
N ASP A 607 -12.18 -16.61 19.25
CA ASP A 607 -11.51 -16.41 17.97
C ASP A 607 -11.85 -17.48 16.93
N ALA A 608 -12.73 -18.43 17.24
CA ALA A 608 -13.03 -19.58 16.37
C ALA A 608 -13.55 -19.20 14.96
N ASN A 609 -14.11 -18.00 14.81
CA ASN A 609 -14.60 -17.46 13.53
C ASN A 609 -13.70 -16.35 12.96
N ASN A 610 -12.55 -16.07 13.60
CA ASN A 610 -11.59 -15.07 13.16
C ASN A 610 -10.52 -15.75 12.29
N GLU A 611 -10.66 -15.67 10.97
CA GLU A 611 -9.70 -16.26 10.02
C GLU A 611 -8.27 -15.73 10.22
N LEU A 612 -8.10 -14.51 10.76
CA LEU A 612 -6.79 -13.92 11.05
C LEU A 612 -6.17 -14.43 12.35
N ALA A 613 -6.94 -15.06 13.24
CA ALA A 613 -6.42 -15.67 14.47
C ALA A 613 -5.84 -17.06 14.23
N VAL A 614 -6.15 -17.68 13.08
CA VAL A 614 -5.52 -18.92 12.61
C VAL A 614 -5.61 -20.04 13.66
N VAL A 615 -6.75 -20.11 14.36
CA VAL A 615 -6.98 -20.96 15.55
C VAL A 615 -6.70 -22.43 15.25
N GLU A 616 -6.95 -22.89 14.03
CA GLU A 616 -6.73 -24.28 13.65
C GLU A 616 -5.24 -24.70 13.60
N TYR A 617 -4.30 -23.75 13.53
CA TYR A 617 -2.86 -23.99 13.52
C TYR A 617 -2.15 -23.48 14.79
N ILE A 618 -2.86 -22.83 15.71
CA ILE A 618 -2.24 -22.09 16.81
C ILE A 618 -1.38 -22.99 17.71
N ASP A 619 -1.82 -24.22 18.00
CA ASP A 619 -1.04 -25.16 18.80
C ASP A 619 0.23 -25.62 18.07
N ASP A 620 0.15 -25.84 16.75
CA ASP A 620 1.31 -26.18 15.91
C ASP A 620 2.32 -25.01 15.89
N MET A 621 1.83 -23.77 15.81
CA MET A 621 2.65 -22.56 15.82
C MET A 621 3.38 -22.37 17.14
N TYR A 622 2.70 -22.48 18.28
CA TYR A 622 3.34 -22.29 19.58
C TYR A 622 4.28 -23.45 19.95
N LYS A 623 3.98 -24.66 19.48
CA LYS A 623 4.94 -25.78 19.54
C LYS A 623 6.19 -25.48 18.71
N PHE A 624 6.03 -24.96 17.50
CA PHE A 624 7.17 -24.53 16.67
C PHE A 624 7.97 -23.41 17.33
N TYR A 625 7.33 -22.36 17.86
CA TYR A 625 8.02 -21.28 18.56
C TYR A 625 8.82 -21.78 19.76
N LYS A 626 8.25 -22.69 20.57
CA LYS A 626 8.97 -23.33 21.69
C LYS A 626 10.18 -24.16 21.24
N LEU A 627 10.11 -24.82 20.08
CA LEU A 627 11.25 -25.56 19.54
C LEU A 627 12.32 -24.62 18.98
N ALA A 628 11.91 -23.54 18.32
CA ALA A 628 12.79 -22.59 17.65
C ALA A 628 13.44 -21.56 18.60
N GLU A 629 12.90 -21.32 19.79
CA GLU A 629 13.39 -20.25 20.68
C GLU A 629 14.85 -20.43 21.13
N GLY A 630 15.33 -21.68 21.12
CA GLY A 630 16.73 -22.00 21.38
C GLY A 630 17.70 -21.56 20.28
N GLU A 631 17.26 -21.52 19.01
CA GLU A 631 18.11 -21.19 17.86
C GLU A 631 18.53 -19.71 17.86
N SER A 632 17.67 -18.86 18.42
CA SER A 632 17.91 -17.41 18.55
C SER A 632 18.45 -16.98 19.91
N LYS A 633 18.76 -17.93 20.80
CA LYS A 633 19.24 -17.62 22.16
C LYS A 633 20.64 -17.00 22.11
N VAL A 634 20.78 -15.85 22.76
CA VAL A 634 22.04 -15.11 22.82
C VAL A 634 22.83 -15.58 24.04
N SER A 635 24.08 -16.02 23.84
CA SER A 635 25.02 -16.32 24.92
C SER A 635 25.61 -15.03 25.52
N ASP A 636 26.23 -15.12 26.70
CA ASP A 636 26.93 -13.98 27.29
C ASP A 636 28.02 -13.45 26.34
N TYR A 637 27.83 -12.23 25.85
CA TYR A 637 28.73 -11.57 24.92
C TYR A 637 29.42 -10.34 25.50
N MET A 638 29.06 -9.89 26.71
CA MET A 638 29.67 -8.68 27.29
C MET A 638 31.16 -8.89 27.59
N GLY A 639 31.59 -10.11 27.90
CA GLY A 639 33.02 -10.43 28.03
C GLY A 639 33.82 -10.32 26.73
N THR A 640 33.15 -10.36 25.57
CA THR A 640 33.80 -10.25 24.24
C THR A 640 33.83 -8.83 23.71
N GLN A 641 33.11 -7.90 24.33
CA GLN A 641 33.02 -6.51 23.92
C GLN A 641 34.07 -5.65 24.66
N PRO A 642 35.11 -5.14 23.99
CA PRO A 642 36.18 -4.39 24.67
C PRO A 642 35.71 -3.01 25.16
N ASP A 643 34.77 -2.40 24.44
CA ASP A 643 34.38 -1.00 24.63
C ASP A 643 32.96 -0.83 25.20
N LEU A 644 32.21 -1.93 25.38
CA LEU A 644 30.81 -1.93 25.80
C LEU A 644 30.63 -2.63 27.15
N ASN A 645 29.56 -2.28 27.85
CA ASN A 645 29.12 -3.01 29.03
C ASN A 645 27.59 -3.06 29.11
N ALA A 646 27.07 -3.91 30.00
CA ALA A 646 25.64 -4.12 30.18
C ALA A 646 24.87 -2.81 30.46
N LYS A 647 25.48 -1.85 31.16
CA LYS A 647 24.85 -0.55 31.45
C LYS A 647 24.67 0.30 30.18
N MET A 648 25.65 0.29 29.27
CA MET A 648 25.53 0.99 27.98
C MET A 648 24.42 0.39 27.12
N ARG A 649 24.28 -0.94 27.11
CA ARG A 649 23.14 -1.62 26.47
C ARG A 649 21.82 -1.13 27.08
N SER A 650 21.66 -1.12 28.40
CA SER A 650 20.42 -0.65 29.02
C SER A 650 20.09 0.81 28.70
N ILE A 651 21.10 1.69 28.57
CA ILE A 651 20.90 3.08 28.12
C ILE A 651 20.39 3.14 26.68
N LEU A 652 20.95 2.32 25.78
CA LEU A 652 20.50 2.23 24.39
C LEU A 652 19.03 1.76 24.33
N ILE A 653 18.71 0.67 25.03
CA ILE A 653 17.35 0.11 25.01
C ILE A 653 16.33 1.08 25.62
N ASP A 654 16.66 1.77 26.73
CA ASP A 654 15.79 2.83 27.30
C ASP A 654 15.44 3.87 26.23
N TRP A 655 16.42 4.32 25.45
CA TRP A 655 16.18 5.28 24.38
C TRP A 655 15.40 4.70 23.20
N LEU A 656 15.69 3.48 22.77
CA LEU A 656 14.96 2.83 21.68
C LEU A 656 13.48 2.64 22.03
N ILE A 657 13.13 2.43 23.31
CA ILE A 657 11.74 2.41 23.76
C ILE A 657 11.07 3.78 23.57
N GLU A 658 11.79 4.89 23.73
CA GLU A 658 11.26 6.24 23.45
C GLU A 658 11.12 6.50 21.94
N VAL A 659 12.08 6.03 21.14
CA VAL A 659 12.02 6.08 19.67
C VAL A 659 10.81 5.29 19.16
N HIS A 660 10.64 4.06 19.65
CA HIS A 660 9.50 3.18 19.36
C HIS A 660 8.16 3.88 19.60
N ARG A 661 8.02 4.53 20.76
CA ARG A 661 6.82 5.31 21.10
C ARG A 661 6.62 6.53 20.20
N LYS A 662 7.70 7.21 19.83
CA LYS A 662 7.63 8.42 19.01
C LYS A 662 7.20 8.14 17.58
N PHE A 663 7.55 6.98 17.06
CA PHE A 663 7.10 6.49 15.75
C PHE A 663 5.79 5.71 15.81
N GLU A 664 5.19 5.53 16.99
CA GLU A 664 3.92 4.81 17.18
C GLU A 664 3.95 3.37 16.60
N LEU A 665 5.10 2.71 16.74
CA LEU A 665 5.37 1.38 16.16
C LEU A 665 4.63 0.26 16.92
N MET A 666 4.40 -0.85 16.23
CA MET A 666 3.85 -2.09 16.78
C MET A 666 4.79 -2.68 17.86
N PRO A 667 4.27 -3.33 18.91
CA PRO A 667 5.10 -3.94 19.94
C PRO A 667 6.12 -4.95 19.39
N GLU A 668 5.74 -5.77 18.42
CA GLU A 668 6.58 -6.77 17.71
C GLU A 668 7.92 -6.15 17.29
N THR A 669 7.86 -4.94 16.72
CA THR A 669 8.99 -4.17 16.25
C THR A 669 10.00 -3.88 17.36
N LEU A 670 9.54 -3.55 18.58
CA LEU A 670 10.43 -3.29 19.72
C LEU A 670 11.17 -4.57 20.16
N TYR A 671 10.44 -5.67 20.33
CA TYR A 671 11.03 -6.93 20.80
C TYR A 671 12.01 -7.50 19.75
N LEU A 672 11.66 -7.42 18.47
CA LEU A 672 12.55 -7.81 17.39
C LEU A 672 13.79 -6.89 17.31
N THR A 673 13.62 -5.58 17.49
CA THR A 673 14.75 -4.63 17.53
C THR A 673 15.80 -5.05 18.57
N VAL A 674 15.37 -5.31 19.81
CA VAL A 674 16.30 -5.69 20.89
C VAL A 674 16.96 -7.04 20.60
N ASN A 675 16.19 -8.01 20.08
CA ASN A 675 16.74 -9.30 19.66
C ASN A 675 17.84 -9.15 18.59
N ILE A 676 17.61 -8.31 17.57
CA ILE A 676 18.60 -8.03 16.51
C ILE A 676 19.85 -7.37 17.12
N VAL A 677 19.69 -6.39 18.02
CA VAL A 677 20.81 -5.74 18.72
C VAL A 677 21.65 -6.76 19.46
N ASP A 678 21.04 -7.62 20.29
CA ASP A 678 21.78 -8.59 21.10
C ASP A 678 22.49 -9.65 20.27
N ARG A 679 21.81 -10.21 19.26
CA ARG A 679 22.41 -11.21 18.36
C ARG A 679 23.53 -10.62 17.53
N PHE A 680 23.41 -9.36 17.12
CA PHE A 680 24.49 -8.70 16.39
C PHE A 680 25.70 -8.44 17.28
N LEU A 681 25.48 -7.95 18.51
CA LEU A 681 26.55 -7.71 19.48
C LEU A 681 27.19 -9.02 19.99
N SER A 682 26.52 -10.17 19.91
CA SER A 682 27.14 -11.45 20.22
C SER A 682 28.06 -11.98 19.12
N LEU A 683 27.87 -11.53 17.88
CA LEU A 683 28.65 -11.97 16.71
C LEU A 683 29.73 -10.98 16.29
N LYS A 684 29.62 -9.71 16.68
CA LYS A 684 30.52 -8.65 16.23
C LYS A 684 30.88 -7.71 17.38
N THR A 685 32.18 -7.46 17.54
CA THR A 685 32.67 -6.38 18.41
C THR A 685 32.31 -5.02 17.83
N VAL A 686 31.74 -4.14 18.66
CA VAL A 686 31.26 -2.83 18.23
C VAL A 686 31.91 -1.75 19.08
N PRO A 687 32.58 -0.76 18.48
CA PRO A 687 33.09 0.39 19.21
C PRO A 687 31.96 1.15 19.89
N ARG A 688 32.24 1.70 21.07
CA ARG A 688 31.27 2.49 21.86
C ARG A 688 30.52 3.55 21.02
N LYS A 689 31.25 4.25 20.16
CA LYS A 689 30.74 5.32 19.26
C LYS A 689 29.66 4.86 18.25
N GLU A 690 29.61 3.57 17.94
CA GLU A 690 28.73 2.98 16.93
C GLU A 690 27.52 2.29 17.57
N LEU A 691 27.44 2.18 18.90
CA LEU A 691 26.38 1.44 19.58
C LEU A 691 24.98 2.02 19.27
N GLN A 692 24.84 3.34 19.18
CA GLN A 692 23.56 3.95 18.79
C GLN A 692 23.23 3.72 17.32
N LEU A 693 24.23 3.73 16.43
CA LEU A 693 24.06 3.40 15.01
C LEU A 693 23.55 1.97 14.82
N VAL A 694 24.08 1.02 15.59
CA VAL A 694 23.56 -0.36 15.65
C VAL A 694 22.09 -0.34 16.08
N GLY A 695 21.75 0.35 17.17
CA GLY A 695 20.37 0.41 17.68
C GLY A 695 19.35 0.94 16.67
N ILE A 696 19.63 2.08 16.02
CA ILE A 696 18.69 2.65 15.03
C ILE A 696 18.61 1.80 13.76
N SER A 697 19.72 1.17 13.35
CA SER A 697 19.73 0.31 12.15
C SER A 697 18.99 -0.99 12.42
N SER A 698 19.13 -1.57 13.62
CA SER A 698 18.31 -2.71 14.06
C SER A 698 16.82 -2.38 14.10
N MET A 699 16.45 -1.18 14.57
CA MET A 699 15.05 -0.75 14.57
C MET A 699 14.52 -0.52 13.16
N LEU A 700 15.31 0.07 12.26
CA LEU A 700 14.95 0.21 10.85
C LEU A 700 14.69 -1.17 10.20
N ILE A 701 15.54 -2.16 10.47
CA ILE A 701 15.36 -3.55 9.99
C ILE A 701 14.06 -4.13 10.55
N ALA A 702 13.82 -4.02 11.86
CA ALA A 702 12.60 -4.50 12.49
C ALA A 702 11.34 -3.81 11.93
N CYS A 703 11.39 -2.50 11.67
CA CYS A 703 10.28 -1.77 11.08
C CYS A 703 9.95 -2.29 9.68
N LYS A 704 10.97 -2.49 8.82
CA LYS A 704 10.76 -3.05 7.48
C LYS A 704 10.19 -4.48 7.50
N TYR A 705 10.37 -5.18 8.61
CA TYR A 705 9.94 -6.56 8.78
C TYR A 705 8.52 -6.67 9.36
N GLU A 706 8.18 -5.86 10.36
CA GLU A 706 6.90 -5.96 11.10
C GLU A 706 5.86 -4.89 10.71
N GLU A 707 6.26 -3.71 10.23
CA GLU A 707 5.35 -2.59 10.01
C GLU A 707 4.78 -2.57 8.58
N ILE A 708 3.48 -2.25 8.47
CA ILE A 708 2.86 -1.96 7.17
C ILE A 708 3.48 -0.70 6.55
N TRP A 709 3.76 0.31 7.38
CA TRP A 709 4.34 1.59 6.99
C TRP A 709 5.60 1.88 7.81
N ALA A 710 6.71 1.23 7.43
CA ALA A 710 8.00 1.46 8.09
C ALA A 710 8.48 2.91 7.92
N PRO A 711 9.03 3.56 8.97
CA PRO A 711 9.65 4.87 8.85
C PRO A 711 10.81 4.88 7.85
N GLU A 712 11.03 6.01 7.19
CA GLU A 712 12.11 6.15 6.22
C GLU A 712 13.47 6.30 6.92
N VAL A 713 14.56 6.00 6.20
CA VAL A 713 15.93 6.19 6.72
C VAL A 713 16.16 7.64 7.19
N ASN A 714 15.54 8.62 6.52
CA ASN A 714 15.67 10.04 6.88
C ASN A 714 15.00 10.37 8.23
N ASP A 715 13.99 9.60 8.64
CA ASP A 715 13.37 9.73 9.96
C ASP A 715 14.36 9.30 11.05
N PHE A 716 15.13 8.23 10.79
CA PHE A 716 16.18 7.77 11.70
C PHE A 716 17.41 8.71 11.74
N VAL A 717 17.75 9.34 10.62
CA VAL A 717 18.73 10.45 10.60
C VAL A 717 18.25 11.59 11.50
N SER A 718 16.97 11.97 11.39
CA SER A 718 16.38 13.06 12.16
C SER A 718 16.31 12.74 13.66
N ILE A 719 15.87 11.53 14.05
CA ILE A 719 15.69 11.15 15.46
C ILE A 719 17.02 10.92 16.19
N SER A 720 18.08 10.57 15.45
CA SER A 720 19.46 10.52 15.94
C SER A 720 20.11 11.91 16.01
N ALA A 721 19.33 12.98 15.86
CA ALA A 721 19.78 14.37 15.87
C ALA A 721 20.85 14.69 14.80
N ASN A 722 20.74 14.06 13.62
CA ASN A 722 21.70 14.13 12.51
C ASN A 722 23.13 13.70 12.91
N THR A 723 23.25 12.83 13.92
CA THR A 723 24.55 12.27 14.32
C THR A 723 25.12 11.39 13.20
N TYR A 724 24.25 10.69 12.48
CA TYR A 724 24.61 9.77 11.41
C TYR A 724 23.99 10.23 10.09
N GLN A 725 24.74 10.05 9.01
CA GLN A 725 24.25 10.25 7.65
C GLN A 725 23.45 9.04 7.17
N ARG A 726 22.63 9.25 6.13
CA ARG A 726 21.79 8.22 5.51
C ARG A 726 22.60 6.99 5.12
N GLU A 727 23.78 7.20 4.53
CA GLU A 727 24.66 6.14 4.04
C GLU A 727 25.20 5.28 5.18
N GLU A 728 25.50 5.87 6.34
CA GLU A 728 26.02 5.16 7.50
C GLU A 728 24.99 4.18 8.07
N ILE A 729 23.72 4.59 8.13
CA ILE A 729 22.61 3.74 8.57
C ILE A 729 22.42 2.58 7.59
N LEU A 730 22.42 2.85 6.28
CA LEU A 730 22.28 1.83 5.25
C LEU A 730 23.45 0.84 5.22
N VAL A 731 24.68 1.31 5.47
CA VAL A 731 25.85 0.43 5.59
C VAL A 731 25.73 -0.44 6.83
N MET A 732 25.36 0.13 7.98
CA MET A 732 25.18 -0.64 9.20
C MET A 732 24.04 -1.67 9.07
N GLU A 733 22.93 -1.30 8.44
CA GLU A 733 21.84 -2.23 8.09
C GLU A 733 22.37 -3.44 7.32
N LYS A 734 23.11 -3.22 6.23
CA LYS A 734 23.71 -4.31 5.43
C LYS A 734 24.65 -5.18 6.27
N VAL A 735 25.43 -4.56 7.15
CA VAL A 735 26.37 -5.27 8.03
C VAL A 735 25.64 -6.14 9.04
N ILE A 736 24.56 -5.64 9.64
CA ILE A 736 23.72 -6.40 10.57
C ILE A 736 23.08 -7.59 9.85
N LEU A 737 22.40 -7.35 8.73
CA LEU A 737 21.75 -8.40 7.95
C LEU A 737 22.74 -9.47 7.47
N GLY A 738 23.92 -9.06 7.00
CA GLY A 738 24.97 -9.98 6.58
C GLY A 738 25.53 -10.82 7.74
N ARG A 739 25.64 -10.27 8.95
CA ARG A 739 26.12 -11.02 10.13
C ARG A 739 25.08 -11.94 10.73
N LEU A 740 23.81 -11.57 10.65
CA LEU A 740 22.70 -12.40 11.09
C LEU A 740 22.25 -13.42 10.02
N GLU A 741 22.92 -13.44 8.86
CA GLU A 741 22.58 -14.30 7.72
C GLU A 741 21.11 -14.18 7.31
N TRP A 742 20.54 -12.97 7.44
CA TRP A 742 19.13 -12.68 7.19
C TRP A 742 18.12 -13.46 8.05
N LEU A 743 18.57 -14.12 9.13
CA LEU A 743 17.70 -14.83 10.06
C LEU A 743 16.99 -13.84 10.99
N LEU A 744 15.90 -13.23 10.50
CA LEU A 744 15.08 -12.25 11.24
C LEU A 744 13.81 -12.86 11.84
N THR A 745 13.27 -13.93 11.24
CA THR A 745 12.09 -14.64 11.74
C THR A 745 12.46 -15.46 12.97
N VAL A 746 12.28 -14.89 14.16
CA VAL A 746 12.62 -15.56 15.42
C VAL A 746 11.52 -15.35 16.47
N PRO A 747 11.27 -16.35 17.34
CA PRO A 747 10.29 -16.19 18.40
C PRO A 747 10.85 -15.26 19.49
N THR A 748 10.27 -14.06 19.59
CA THR A 748 10.60 -13.09 20.65
C THR A 748 9.71 -13.31 21.87
N PRO A 749 9.99 -12.70 23.05
CA PRO A 749 9.08 -12.81 24.19
C PRO A 749 7.64 -12.39 23.87
N TYR A 750 7.45 -11.43 22.94
CA TYR A 750 6.15 -10.89 22.57
C TYR A 750 5.16 -11.95 22.08
N VAL A 751 5.57 -12.84 21.17
CA VAL A 751 4.65 -13.86 20.63
C VAL A 751 4.11 -14.78 21.73
N PHE A 752 4.90 -15.03 22.77
CA PHE A 752 4.46 -15.79 23.95
C PHE A 752 3.58 -14.96 24.89
N LEU A 753 3.91 -13.70 25.12
CA LEU A 753 3.12 -12.79 25.98
C LEU A 753 1.66 -12.72 25.52
N VAL A 754 1.40 -12.57 24.22
CA VAL A 754 0.04 -12.48 23.66
C VAL A 754 -0.82 -13.69 24.07
N ARG A 755 -0.28 -14.91 23.98
CA ARG A 755 -1.02 -16.13 24.36
C ARG A 755 -1.08 -16.33 25.87
N TYR A 756 -0.02 -16.00 26.60
CA TYR A 756 0.03 -16.25 28.05
C TYR A 756 -0.78 -15.24 28.86
N VAL A 757 -0.94 -14.01 28.37
CA VAL A 757 -1.90 -13.03 28.90
C VAL A 757 -3.31 -13.58 28.74
N LYS A 758 -3.67 -14.07 27.54
CA LYS A 758 -4.97 -14.69 27.27
C LYS A 758 -5.26 -15.90 28.18
N ALA A 759 -4.24 -16.70 28.47
CA ALA A 759 -4.32 -17.83 29.40
C ALA A 759 -4.40 -17.44 30.89
N SER A 760 -4.06 -16.19 31.22
CA SER A 760 -4.19 -15.65 32.56
C SER A 760 -5.62 -15.15 32.80
N GLU A 761 -6.51 -16.06 33.17
CA GLU A 761 -7.92 -15.73 33.43
C GLU A 761 -8.12 -15.06 34.80
N PRO A 762 -8.96 -13.99 34.89
CA PRO A 762 -9.45 -13.17 33.79
C PRO A 762 -8.33 -12.30 33.20
N SER A 763 -8.27 -12.22 31.87
CA SER A 763 -7.31 -11.39 31.13
C SER A 763 -7.96 -10.04 30.82
N ASP A 764 -7.80 -9.06 31.73
CA ASP A 764 -8.26 -7.69 31.55
C ASP A 764 -7.10 -6.75 31.13
N ASP A 765 -7.42 -5.52 30.72
CA ASP A 765 -6.41 -4.52 30.30
C ASP A 765 -5.34 -4.28 31.38
N GLU A 766 -5.69 -4.42 32.67
CA GLU A 766 -4.76 -4.20 33.77
C GLU A 766 -3.72 -5.32 33.84
N MET A 767 -4.17 -6.58 33.71
CA MET A 767 -3.32 -7.75 33.60
C MET A 767 -2.39 -7.64 32.40
N GLU A 768 -2.93 -7.33 31.22
CA GLU A 768 -2.15 -7.17 30.00
C GLU A 768 -1.06 -6.09 30.15
N ASN A 769 -1.43 -4.89 30.61
CA ASN A 769 -0.48 -3.80 30.76
C ASN A 769 0.59 -4.10 31.83
N MET A 770 0.23 -4.76 32.93
CA MET A 770 1.19 -5.16 33.97
C MET A 770 2.21 -6.18 33.42
N VAL A 771 1.73 -7.16 32.64
CA VAL A 771 2.59 -8.17 32.00
C VAL A 771 3.57 -7.52 31.04
N PHE A 772 3.11 -6.61 30.16
CA PHE A 772 4.01 -5.91 29.24
C PHE A 772 4.99 -4.97 29.96
N PHE A 773 4.55 -4.29 31.02
CA PHE A 773 5.43 -3.47 31.85
C PHE A 773 6.60 -4.29 32.42
N LEU A 774 6.31 -5.45 33.02
CA LEU A 774 7.32 -6.34 33.58
C LEU A 774 8.22 -6.94 32.49
N ALA A 775 7.65 -7.38 31.37
CA ALA A 775 8.43 -7.92 30.26
C ALA A 775 9.39 -6.89 29.64
N GLU A 776 8.97 -5.63 29.49
CA GLU A 776 9.83 -4.56 28.99
C GLU A 776 10.92 -4.14 29.98
N LEU A 777 10.64 -4.18 31.30
CA LEU A 777 11.70 -4.07 32.32
C LEU A 777 12.73 -5.20 32.17
N GLY A 778 12.26 -6.42 31.89
CA GLY A 778 13.10 -7.57 31.59
C GLY A 778 13.96 -7.39 30.34
N LEU A 779 13.40 -6.82 29.28
CA LEU A 779 14.08 -6.54 28.02
C LEU A 779 15.29 -5.60 28.19
N MET A 780 15.18 -4.63 29.11
CA MET A 780 16.26 -3.71 29.46
C MET A 780 17.38 -4.38 30.26
N ASN A 781 17.09 -5.48 30.95
CA ASN A 781 18.04 -6.20 31.80
C ASN A 781 18.85 -7.22 30.98
N TYR A 782 20.17 -7.03 30.99
CA TYR A 782 21.08 -7.90 30.24
C TYR A 782 21.06 -9.35 30.73
N GLN A 783 21.09 -9.57 32.06
CA GLN A 783 21.12 -10.91 32.64
C GLN A 783 19.91 -11.74 32.23
N ILE A 784 18.72 -11.15 32.27
CA ILE A 784 17.48 -11.82 31.86
C ILE A 784 17.56 -12.22 30.39
N SER A 785 18.04 -11.31 29.52
CA SER A 785 18.10 -11.51 28.07
C SER A 785 19.00 -12.68 27.64
N ILE A 786 20.07 -12.99 28.39
CA ILE A 786 21.00 -14.09 28.07
C ILE A 786 20.69 -15.40 28.82
N SER A 787 20.04 -15.31 29.99
CA SER A 787 19.85 -16.48 30.87
C SER A 787 18.62 -17.27 30.49
N TYR A 788 17.52 -16.59 30.17
CA TYR A 788 16.20 -17.20 30.03
C TYR A 788 15.73 -17.20 28.58
N SER A 789 14.92 -18.21 28.22
CA SER A 789 14.31 -18.26 26.90
C SER A 789 13.16 -17.24 26.80
N PRO A 790 12.81 -16.78 25.58
CA PRO A 790 11.67 -15.90 25.35
C PRO A 790 10.38 -16.33 26.06
N SER A 791 10.05 -17.62 26.02
CA SER A 791 8.84 -18.16 26.67
C SER A 791 8.95 -18.22 28.19
N THR A 792 10.13 -18.41 28.77
CA THR A 792 10.36 -18.32 30.22
C THR A 792 10.17 -16.88 30.70
N ILE A 793 10.71 -15.89 29.96
CA ILE A 793 10.55 -14.46 30.27
C ILE A 793 9.07 -14.08 30.26
N ALA A 794 8.32 -14.52 29.24
CA ALA A 794 6.90 -14.25 29.13
C ALA A 794 6.09 -14.89 30.28
N SER A 795 6.39 -16.14 30.62
CA SER A 795 5.71 -16.86 31.71
C SER A 795 6.01 -16.24 33.08
N ALA A 796 7.26 -15.86 33.34
CA ALA A 796 7.65 -15.17 34.57
C ALA A 796 7.00 -13.79 34.69
N ALA A 797 6.85 -13.05 33.58
CA ALA A 797 6.13 -11.77 33.58
C ALA A 797 4.65 -11.95 33.95
N VAL A 798 3.99 -12.98 33.41
CA VAL A 798 2.61 -13.35 33.78
C VAL A 798 2.51 -13.74 35.25
N TYR A 799 3.42 -14.57 35.74
CA TYR A 799 3.46 -14.97 37.14
C TYR A 799 3.58 -13.76 38.08
N VAL A 800 4.57 -12.88 37.83
CA VAL A 800 4.79 -11.68 38.65
C VAL A 800 3.63 -10.69 38.55
N ALA A 801 3.01 -10.54 37.38
CA ALA A 801 1.83 -9.70 37.21
C ALA A 801 0.65 -10.19 38.06
N ARG A 802 0.39 -11.52 38.08
CA ARG A 802 -0.66 -12.10 38.93
C ARG A 802 -0.37 -11.93 40.42
N CYS A 803 0.89 -12.09 40.84
CA CYS A 803 1.30 -11.78 42.22
C CYS A 803 1.08 -10.31 42.57
N THR A 804 1.41 -9.40 41.65
CA THR A 804 1.31 -7.95 41.86
C THR A 804 -0.15 -7.48 41.90
N LEU A 805 -1.01 -8.10 41.10
CA LEU A 805 -2.45 -7.82 41.03
C LEU A 805 -3.30 -8.70 41.96
N GLU A 806 -2.65 -9.45 42.86
CA GLU A 806 -3.28 -10.32 43.87
C GLU A 806 -4.31 -11.32 43.28
N LYS A 807 -4.05 -11.84 42.07
CA LYS A 807 -4.94 -12.78 41.37
C LYS A 807 -4.72 -14.21 41.89
N ASN A 808 -5.78 -14.84 42.39
CA ASN A 808 -5.75 -16.21 42.92
C ASN A 808 -6.59 -17.19 42.10
N PRO A 809 -6.12 -18.43 41.85
CA PRO A 809 -4.78 -18.92 42.15
C PRO A 809 -3.71 -18.22 41.29
N ILE A 810 -2.49 -18.08 41.80
CA ILE A 810 -1.41 -17.37 41.12
C ILE A 810 -1.05 -18.06 39.80
N TRP A 811 -0.92 -19.40 39.82
CA TRP A 811 -0.69 -20.21 38.64
C TRP A 811 -1.86 -21.19 38.42
N THR A 812 -2.61 -21.01 37.33
CA THR A 812 -3.81 -21.81 37.01
C THR A 812 -3.46 -23.07 36.21
N ALA A 813 -4.38 -24.05 36.18
CA ALA A 813 -4.26 -25.20 35.28
C ALA A 813 -4.19 -24.77 33.80
N THR A 814 -4.95 -23.75 33.42
CA THR A 814 -4.90 -23.11 32.08
C THR A 814 -3.50 -22.56 31.77
N LEU A 815 -2.86 -21.84 32.71
CA LEU A 815 -1.50 -21.33 32.54
C LEU A 815 -0.48 -22.47 32.43
N HIS A 816 -0.56 -23.48 33.31
CA HIS A 816 0.32 -24.65 33.22
C HIS A 816 0.20 -25.34 31.85
N HIS A 817 -1.03 -25.55 31.36
CA HIS A 817 -1.30 -26.17 30.07
C HIS A 817 -0.71 -25.40 28.89
N HIS A 818 -0.96 -24.09 28.80
CA HIS A 818 -0.56 -23.30 27.63
C HIS A 818 0.91 -22.84 27.67
N THR A 819 1.50 -22.68 28.85
CA THR A 819 2.91 -22.26 29.00
C THR A 819 3.89 -23.45 28.99
N GLY A 820 3.44 -24.59 29.51
CA GLY A 820 4.27 -25.77 29.76
C GLY A 820 5.15 -25.68 31.02
N TYR A 821 5.01 -24.64 31.85
CA TYR A 821 5.83 -24.42 33.04
C TYR A 821 5.06 -24.70 34.34
N VAL A 822 5.78 -25.17 35.36
CA VAL A 822 5.33 -25.15 36.76
C VAL A 822 5.89 -23.92 37.49
N GLU A 823 5.29 -23.58 38.64
CA GLU A 823 5.68 -22.39 39.41
C GLU A 823 7.16 -22.38 39.77
N GLU A 824 7.70 -23.53 40.18
CA GLU A 824 9.09 -23.70 40.61
C GLU A 824 10.10 -23.31 39.53
N GLU A 825 9.78 -23.55 38.25
CA GLU A 825 10.65 -23.25 37.10
C GLU A 825 10.72 -21.74 36.80
N LEU A 826 9.78 -20.95 37.32
CA LEU A 826 9.68 -19.52 37.05
C LEU A 826 10.27 -18.65 38.16
N LYS A 827 10.49 -19.20 39.37
CA LYS A 827 10.84 -18.43 40.59
C LYS A 827 12.07 -17.55 40.41
N GLU A 828 13.16 -18.09 39.84
CA GLU A 828 14.40 -17.33 39.65
C GLU A 828 14.22 -16.13 38.71
N CYS A 829 13.57 -16.34 37.56
CA CYS A 829 13.31 -15.26 36.60
C CYS A 829 12.29 -14.25 37.18
N ALA A 830 11.29 -14.72 37.91
CA ALA A 830 10.30 -13.89 38.59
C ALA A 830 10.94 -12.99 39.65
N GLU A 831 11.89 -13.49 40.44
CA GLU A 831 12.63 -12.69 41.42
C GLU A 831 13.40 -11.53 40.80
N LEU A 832 14.04 -11.78 39.65
CA LEU A 832 14.73 -10.73 38.90
C LEU A 832 13.74 -9.66 38.42
N LEU A 833 12.58 -10.05 37.90
CA LEU A 833 11.53 -9.12 37.47
C LEU A 833 10.94 -8.31 38.64
N VAL A 834 10.70 -8.94 39.80
CA VAL A 834 10.25 -8.24 41.02
C VAL A 834 11.27 -7.22 41.49
N ASN A 835 12.56 -7.56 41.48
CA ASN A 835 13.63 -6.64 41.85
C ASN A 835 13.74 -5.46 40.87
N LEU A 836 13.56 -5.70 39.57
CA LEU A 836 13.49 -4.64 38.56
C LEU A 836 12.30 -3.73 38.77
N HIS A 837 11.12 -4.29 39.07
CA HIS A 837 9.92 -3.53 39.39
C HIS A 837 10.18 -2.63 40.62
N ARG A 838 10.73 -3.18 41.71
CA ARG A 838 11.06 -2.42 42.93
C ARG A 838 12.02 -1.26 42.67
N GLY A 839 13.01 -1.46 41.80
CA GLY A 839 13.98 -0.42 41.42
C GLY A 839 13.49 0.58 40.36
N ALA A 840 12.36 0.34 39.70
CA ALA A 840 11.92 1.13 38.55
C ALA A 840 11.60 2.59 38.91
N VAL A 841 11.10 2.84 40.12
CA VAL A 841 10.75 4.18 40.63
C VAL A 841 12.00 5.04 40.89
N ASP A 842 13.13 4.44 41.26
CA ASP A 842 14.36 5.18 41.57
C ASP A 842 15.40 5.13 40.42
N SER A 843 15.15 4.30 39.40
CA SER A 843 16.03 4.17 38.24
C SER A 843 16.20 5.49 37.47
N LYS A 844 17.42 5.76 36.99
CA LYS A 844 17.69 6.86 36.05
C LYS A 844 17.16 6.59 34.64
N LEU A 845 16.97 5.32 34.28
CA LEU A 845 16.38 4.87 33.02
C LEU A 845 14.87 4.75 33.23
N LYS A 846 14.12 5.64 32.56
CA LYS A 846 12.72 5.95 32.90
C LYS A 846 11.75 5.70 31.76
N ALA A 847 12.20 5.23 30.59
CA ALA A 847 11.34 5.07 29.42
C ALA A 847 10.19 4.12 29.68
N VAL A 848 10.47 2.90 30.17
CA VAL A 848 9.47 1.89 30.52
C VAL A 848 8.55 2.39 31.63
N TYR A 849 9.12 2.87 32.74
CA TYR A 849 8.31 3.40 33.85
C TYR A 849 7.33 4.48 33.39
N ARG A 850 7.79 5.48 32.61
CA ARG A 850 6.93 6.55 32.09
C ARG A 850 5.93 6.06 31.04
N LYS A 851 6.26 5.03 30.26
CA LYS A 851 5.36 4.42 29.28
C LYS A 851 4.12 3.83 29.96
N TYR A 852 4.28 3.25 31.14
CA TYR A 852 3.22 2.59 31.89
C TYR A 852 2.66 3.39 33.08
N THR A 853 3.05 4.67 33.21
CA THR A 853 2.48 5.59 34.23
C THR A 853 1.13 6.17 33.80
N SER A 854 0.81 6.13 32.51
CA SER A 854 -0.36 6.81 31.96
C SER A 854 -1.68 6.05 32.25
N LEU A 855 -2.79 6.78 32.32
CA LEU A 855 -4.10 6.23 32.71
C LEU A 855 -4.67 5.25 31.67
N ASP A 856 -4.34 5.42 30.39
CA ASP A 856 -4.62 4.47 29.30
C ASP A 856 -3.92 3.12 29.50
N ARG A 857 -2.80 3.10 30.23
CA ARG A 857 -2.07 1.89 30.63
C ARG A 857 -2.37 1.47 32.07
N ARG A 858 -3.51 1.92 32.61
CA ARG A 858 -3.97 1.70 33.99
C ARG A 858 -2.99 2.14 35.07
N ALA A 859 -2.00 2.97 34.71
CA ALA A 859 -0.91 3.40 35.59
C ALA A 859 -0.22 2.23 36.33
N VAL A 860 -0.11 1.06 35.70
CA VAL A 860 0.41 -0.18 36.33
C VAL A 860 1.82 -0.03 36.90
N SER A 861 2.63 0.91 36.38
CA SER A 861 3.96 1.18 36.92
C SER A 861 3.95 1.84 38.30
N LEU A 862 2.80 2.35 38.77
CA LEU A 862 2.63 2.95 40.09
C LEU A 862 2.20 1.94 41.15
N LEU A 863 1.83 0.72 40.74
CA LEU A 863 1.45 -0.34 41.67
C LEU A 863 2.68 -0.83 42.44
N PRO A 864 2.54 -1.22 43.72
CA PRO A 864 3.66 -1.72 44.50
C PRO A 864 4.16 -3.06 43.92
N PRO A 865 5.47 -3.33 43.92
CA PRO A 865 5.98 -4.64 43.52
C PRO A 865 5.47 -5.75 44.45
N ALA A 866 5.32 -6.97 43.93
CA ALA A 866 4.96 -8.13 44.73
C ALA A 866 5.85 -8.30 45.98
N LYS A 867 5.23 -8.64 47.12
CA LYS A 867 5.91 -8.73 48.43
C LYS A 867 6.93 -9.88 48.50
N SER A 868 6.70 -10.98 47.78
CA SER A 868 7.62 -12.11 47.62
C SER A 868 7.36 -12.84 46.29
N SER A 869 8.38 -13.53 45.77
CA SER A 869 8.29 -14.47 44.63
C SER A 869 7.67 -15.82 45.02
N THR A 870 7.54 -16.09 46.32
CA THR A 870 6.99 -17.31 46.90
C THR A 870 5.66 -17.01 47.62
N PRO A 871 4.60 -17.79 47.42
CA PRO A 871 3.39 -17.68 48.23
C PRO A 871 3.70 -18.10 49.67
N ASP A 872 3.37 -17.24 50.63
CA ASP A 872 3.25 -17.66 52.04
C ASP A 872 2.01 -18.58 52.12
N CYS A 873 2.21 -19.88 51.97
CA CYS A 873 1.22 -20.86 52.41
C CYS A 873 1.33 -21.00 53.94
N SER A 874 0.71 -20.07 54.66
CA SER A 874 0.20 -20.36 56.00
C SER A 874 -1.23 -19.82 56.12
N PRO A 875 -2.23 -20.66 56.44
CA PRO A 875 -3.54 -20.16 56.83
C PRO A 875 -3.39 -19.55 58.22
N GLU A 876 -3.58 -18.24 58.34
CA GLU A 876 -3.85 -17.64 59.65
C GLU A 876 -5.19 -18.21 60.16
N VAL A 877 -5.12 -18.76 61.38
CA VAL A 877 -6.21 -19.34 62.18
C VAL A 877 -7.15 -18.27 62.69
#